data_AF-A0A7J4RRP0-F1
#
_entry.id   AF-A0A7J4RRP0-F1
#
_cell.length_a   1.000
_cell.length_b   1.000
_cell.length_c   1.000
_cell.angle_alpha   90.00
_cell.angle_beta   90.00
_cell.angle_gamma   90.00
#
_symmetry.space_group_name_H-M   'P 1'
#
loop_
_entity.id
_entity.type
_entity.pdbx_description
1 polymer ?
#
loop_
_entity_poly.entity_id
_entity_poly.type
_entity_poly.pdbx_seq_one_letter_code
_entity_poly.pdbx_strand_id
1 'polypeptide(L)'
;MRLRKFRVRAFRCIHDSGEIKVGDLASFIGRNESGKTTILEALTLLNKDNKLSELDLCDEMSEELKSETIIVEGEFELGEKEIKLIQERFPDIDDIKKIRLYRTQKNPKVQYDFGDVKISEEANKRINSWENFVEKIQTFVSSIPHPIRIKIDTKFLEGNPPRTRDVFNNMMAEFNNQIYLIASHEKQVISDWEKIHRNLDHTYDSLLIGTSERSALENFVEEKIHPRFVYFSDYKKILGNIDLDEFLKESKGIRPKGLEYIEEFDKAETVKNLFYLAELDPDKLEEVHNSPSRLIKLLHTASRKLTDRLNPAWKGDPIHVELRYNPSNILSVVISDVHRDGTVTNTGLLNRRAEGFKWTFSFIVNFAAETQRSELKEAILLLDEPARNLHPTQQRGISDLLKGLAGSNQILYATHSPFMIFDYTPGNLLVVELDKRKHLSHIYYDYWSADDSTLVPVLYGLARGLVESIPDREIGVNSRPVIIVETMVDSIYLNAFDKFLKDPNLSMNPLNIVPAYNKNSVLPLSIFYKNHGYNTFVLLENTELSRQISTQLQANGFKSVQIIFFEFGGQPKQAIEDFIVVEDYLYAVNQTYEIKLRKEGYHNLTSDDISAKGKKSILDNLNEIWKENQHLGWEKFEPEEICRYISQKIALGEADFISDKTKDQFRMIFRLIAERIRQNQNIVSETTLNSLK
;
A
#
# COMPACT_ATOMS: atom_id res chain seq x y z
N MET A 1 -11.39 18.33 -7.09
CA MET A 1 -12.31 17.66 -6.15
C MET A 1 -11.54 16.60 -5.38
N ARG A 2 -11.95 16.31 -4.14
CA ARG A 2 -11.33 15.28 -3.27
C ARG A 2 -12.36 14.28 -2.81
N LEU A 3 -12.12 12.99 -3.01
CA LEU A 3 -12.97 11.94 -2.46
C LEU A 3 -12.83 11.94 -0.93
N ARG A 4 -13.92 12.11 -0.19
CA ARG A 4 -13.89 12.06 1.28
C ARG A 4 -14.62 10.87 1.84
N LYS A 5 -15.62 10.38 1.11
CA LYS A 5 -16.33 9.14 1.44
C LYS A 5 -16.65 8.33 0.20
N PHE A 6 -16.75 7.02 0.32
CA PHE A 6 -17.30 6.17 -0.72
C PHE A 6 -18.05 4.97 -0.14
N ARG A 7 -18.84 4.30 -0.98
CA ARG A 7 -19.48 3.02 -0.69
C ARG A 7 -19.54 2.17 -1.95
N VAL A 8 -19.28 0.88 -1.81
CA VAL A 8 -19.32 -0.12 -2.87
C VAL A 8 -20.34 -1.19 -2.47
N ARG A 9 -21.22 -1.57 -3.40
CA ARG A 9 -22.27 -2.57 -3.21
C ARG A 9 -22.38 -3.48 -4.41
N ALA A 10 -22.73 -4.75 -4.15
CA ALA A 10 -22.97 -5.77 -5.16
C ALA A 10 -21.88 -5.86 -6.26
N PHE A 11 -20.60 -5.72 -5.86
CA PHE A 11 -19.45 -5.70 -6.78
C PHE A 11 -18.46 -6.81 -6.41
N ARG A 12 -18.32 -7.82 -7.27
CA ARG A 12 -17.50 -9.02 -7.06
C ARG A 12 -17.72 -9.64 -5.67
N CYS A 13 -16.71 -9.65 -4.79
CA CYS A 13 -16.80 -10.17 -3.42
C CYS A 13 -17.29 -9.16 -2.37
N ILE A 14 -17.76 -7.98 -2.78
CA ILE A 14 -18.27 -6.93 -1.89
C ILE A 14 -19.80 -6.90 -1.99
N HIS A 15 -20.47 -7.33 -0.93
CA HIS A 15 -21.92 -7.13 -0.80
C HIS A 15 -22.25 -5.67 -0.50
N ASP A 16 -21.65 -5.16 0.56
CA ASP A 16 -21.78 -3.77 0.97
C ASP A 16 -20.58 -3.39 1.84
N SER A 17 -19.82 -2.41 1.39
CA SER A 17 -18.66 -1.91 2.11
C SER A 17 -19.05 -1.05 3.34
N GLY A 18 -20.31 -0.61 3.41
CA GLY A 18 -20.71 0.51 4.26
C GLY A 18 -20.09 1.84 3.78
N GLU A 19 -20.37 2.93 4.49
CA GLU A 19 -19.71 4.20 4.21
C GLU A 19 -18.26 4.18 4.69
N ILE A 20 -17.32 4.49 3.79
CA ILE A 20 -15.88 4.51 4.03
C ILE A 20 -15.33 5.92 3.85
N LYS A 21 -14.70 6.48 4.88
CA LYS A 21 -14.03 7.78 4.86
C LYS A 21 -12.56 7.59 4.53
N VAL A 22 -12.04 8.44 3.65
CA VAL A 22 -10.63 8.40 3.21
C VAL A 22 -9.99 9.78 3.27
N GLY A 23 -8.71 9.80 3.63
CA GLY A 23 -7.86 10.98 3.55
C GLY A 23 -7.23 11.20 2.17
N ASP A 24 -6.25 12.09 2.10
CA ASP A 24 -5.51 12.37 0.86
C ASP A 24 -4.47 11.29 0.53
N LEU A 25 -4.05 10.50 1.51
CA LEU A 25 -3.21 9.31 1.38
C LEU A 25 -3.79 8.19 2.23
N ALA A 26 -4.48 7.23 1.60
CA ALA A 26 -5.10 6.12 2.31
C ALA A 26 -4.59 4.76 1.82
N SER A 27 -4.37 3.86 2.77
CA SER A 27 -3.90 2.50 2.56
C SER A 27 -4.96 1.48 2.97
N PHE A 28 -5.24 0.52 2.09
CA PHE A 28 -6.05 -0.65 2.38
C PHE A 28 -5.12 -1.82 2.67
N ILE A 29 -5.23 -2.40 3.85
CA ILE A 29 -4.38 -3.50 4.33
C ILE A 29 -5.25 -4.68 4.69
N GLY A 30 -4.78 -5.89 4.41
CA GLY A 30 -5.60 -7.09 4.59
C GLY A 30 -4.79 -8.34 4.35
N ARG A 31 -5.46 -9.48 4.15
CA ARG A 31 -4.84 -10.71 3.62
C ARG A 31 -5.02 -10.81 2.11
N ASN A 32 -4.23 -11.66 1.44
CA ASN A 32 -4.46 -11.91 0.02
C ASN A 32 -5.94 -12.31 -0.18
N GLU A 33 -6.53 -11.87 -1.30
CA GLU A 33 -7.93 -12.16 -1.64
C GLU A 33 -8.98 -11.53 -0.70
N SER A 34 -8.57 -10.61 0.20
CA SER A 34 -9.52 -9.94 1.11
C SER A 34 -10.39 -8.86 0.46
N GLY A 35 -10.31 -8.64 -0.86
CA GLY A 35 -11.10 -7.63 -1.57
C GLY A 35 -10.46 -6.24 -1.71
N LYS A 36 -9.20 -6.04 -1.32
CA LYS A 36 -8.51 -4.72 -1.48
C LYS A 36 -8.44 -4.23 -2.93
N THR A 37 -7.96 -5.09 -3.83
CA THR A 37 -7.93 -4.81 -5.28
C THR A 37 -9.33 -4.50 -5.80
N THR A 38 -10.33 -5.28 -5.35
CA THR A 38 -11.74 -5.10 -5.70
C THR A 38 -12.27 -3.73 -5.30
N ILE A 39 -11.89 -3.19 -4.14
CA ILE A 39 -12.25 -1.83 -3.74
C ILE A 39 -11.67 -0.79 -4.71
N LEU A 40 -10.39 -0.92 -5.05
CA LEU A 40 -9.74 0.00 -5.99
C LEU A 40 -10.42 -0.05 -7.36
N GLU A 41 -10.66 -1.26 -7.88
CA GLU A 41 -11.36 -1.48 -9.16
C GLU A 41 -12.78 -0.91 -9.14
N ALA A 42 -13.53 -1.08 -8.05
CA ALA A 42 -14.85 -0.48 -7.90
C ALA A 42 -14.78 1.06 -7.98
N LEU A 43 -13.79 1.68 -7.34
CA LEU A 43 -13.59 3.14 -7.43
C LEU A 43 -13.26 3.60 -8.84
N THR A 44 -12.61 2.76 -9.67
CA THR A 44 -12.39 3.11 -11.08
C THR A 44 -13.71 3.30 -11.85
N LEU A 45 -14.82 2.72 -11.40
CA LEU A 45 -16.12 2.91 -12.02
C LEU A 45 -16.71 4.31 -11.78
N LEU A 46 -16.11 5.14 -10.93
CA LEU A 46 -16.46 6.56 -10.84
C LEU A 46 -15.77 7.40 -11.92
N ASN A 47 -14.88 6.81 -12.73
CA ASN A 47 -14.30 7.44 -13.91
C ASN A 47 -15.26 7.35 -15.12
N LYS A 48 -15.34 8.42 -15.93
CA LYS A 48 -16.29 8.52 -17.06
C LYS A 48 -16.14 7.38 -18.06
N ASP A 49 -14.90 7.07 -18.44
CA ASP A 49 -14.61 6.19 -19.58
C ASP A 49 -14.67 4.70 -19.23
N ASN A 50 -14.65 4.37 -17.94
CA ASN A 50 -14.72 2.98 -17.49
C ASN A 50 -16.14 2.43 -17.64
N LYS A 51 -16.22 1.14 -17.94
CA LYS A 51 -17.49 0.42 -18.11
C LYS A 51 -17.56 -0.72 -17.11
N LEU A 52 -18.75 -0.91 -16.56
CA LEU A 52 -19.07 -2.05 -15.71
C LEU A 52 -19.28 -3.29 -16.57
N SER A 53 -18.60 -4.39 -16.24
CA SER A 53 -18.87 -5.70 -16.83
C SER A 53 -19.96 -6.43 -16.04
N GLU A 54 -20.77 -7.26 -16.70
CA GLU A 54 -21.69 -8.17 -15.98
C GLU A 54 -20.93 -9.14 -15.08
N LEU A 55 -19.70 -9.52 -15.44
CA LEU A 55 -18.83 -10.38 -14.63
C LEU A 55 -18.28 -9.68 -13.37
N ASP A 56 -18.42 -8.36 -13.28
CA ASP A 56 -18.00 -7.60 -12.10
C ASP A 56 -19.10 -7.56 -11.02
N LEU A 57 -20.32 -8.02 -11.34
CA LEU A 57 -21.40 -8.08 -10.37
C LEU A 57 -21.20 -9.18 -9.34
N CYS A 58 -21.74 -8.96 -8.15
CA CYS A 58 -21.75 -9.99 -7.12
C CYS A 58 -22.83 -11.04 -7.41
N ASP A 59 -22.41 -12.26 -7.75
CA ASP A 59 -23.29 -13.39 -8.07
C ASP A 59 -24.30 -13.71 -6.94
N GLU A 60 -23.89 -13.50 -5.69
CA GLU A 60 -24.71 -13.79 -4.50
C GLU A 60 -25.84 -12.77 -4.28
N MET A 61 -25.73 -11.57 -4.85
CA MET A 61 -26.73 -10.48 -4.71
C MET A 61 -27.71 -10.42 -5.88
N SER A 62 -27.96 -11.57 -6.53
CA SER A 62 -28.81 -11.68 -7.71
C SER A 62 -30.25 -11.18 -7.48
N GLU A 63 -30.77 -11.25 -6.24
CA GLU A 63 -32.09 -10.72 -5.89
C GLU A 63 -32.09 -9.18 -5.79
N GLU A 64 -31.11 -8.57 -5.10
CA GLU A 64 -31.01 -7.10 -5.03
C GLU A 64 -30.76 -6.48 -6.42
N LEU A 65 -29.97 -7.16 -7.25
CA LEU A 65 -29.64 -6.74 -8.62
C LEU A 65 -30.84 -6.76 -9.59
N LYS A 66 -31.99 -7.34 -9.21
CA LYS A 66 -33.25 -7.19 -9.98
C LYS A 66 -33.75 -5.75 -9.98
N SER A 67 -33.46 -5.01 -8.92
CA SER A 67 -33.78 -3.59 -8.79
C SER A 67 -32.58 -2.72 -9.18
N GLU A 68 -32.81 -1.46 -9.54
CA GLU A 68 -31.69 -0.56 -9.83
C GLU A 68 -30.92 -0.26 -8.55
N THR A 69 -29.69 -0.77 -8.48
CA THR A 69 -28.80 -0.64 -7.34
C THR A 69 -27.59 0.21 -7.70
N ILE A 70 -27.21 1.11 -6.79
CA ILE A 70 -25.97 1.87 -6.89
C ILE A 70 -24.80 0.95 -6.51
N ILE A 71 -23.93 0.67 -7.49
CA ILE A 71 -22.79 -0.23 -7.35
C ILE A 71 -21.62 0.47 -6.67
N VAL A 72 -21.34 1.70 -7.06
CA VAL A 72 -20.32 2.54 -6.42
C VAL A 72 -20.83 3.96 -6.29
N GLU A 73 -20.47 4.59 -5.18
CA GLU A 73 -20.72 6.00 -4.92
C GLU A 73 -19.56 6.63 -4.15
N GLY A 74 -19.32 7.92 -4.41
CA GLY A 74 -18.32 8.72 -3.70
C GLY A 74 -18.85 10.12 -3.40
N GLU A 75 -18.64 10.60 -2.18
CA GLU A 75 -18.86 11.99 -1.77
C GLU A 75 -17.56 12.77 -1.98
N PHE A 76 -17.59 13.77 -2.85
CA PHE A 76 -16.45 14.60 -3.20
C PHE A 76 -16.60 16.00 -2.63
N GLU A 77 -15.52 16.48 -2.02
CA GLU A 77 -15.38 17.87 -1.56
C GLU A 77 -14.79 18.73 -2.68
N LEU A 78 -15.38 19.90 -2.91
CA LEU A 78 -14.94 20.84 -3.93
C LEU A 78 -13.92 21.82 -3.34
N GLY A 79 -12.85 22.09 -4.10
CA GLY A 79 -11.91 23.15 -3.78
C GLY A 79 -12.42 24.53 -4.21
N GLU A 80 -11.80 25.59 -3.71
CA GLU A 80 -12.20 26.98 -4.02
C GLU A 80 -12.25 27.29 -5.52
N LYS A 81 -11.33 26.71 -6.32
CA LYS A 81 -11.32 26.89 -7.77
C LYS A 81 -12.58 26.33 -8.43
N GLU A 82 -13.02 25.16 -7.98
CA GLU A 82 -14.17 24.45 -8.55
C GLU A 82 -15.47 25.13 -8.16
N ILE A 83 -15.57 25.57 -6.89
CA ILE A 83 -16.71 26.36 -6.40
C ILE A 83 -16.86 27.64 -7.23
N LYS A 84 -15.76 28.38 -7.46
CA LYS A 84 -15.78 29.60 -8.28
C LYS A 84 -16.20 29.32 -9.72
N LEU A 85 -15.68 28.25 -10.34
CA LEU A 85 -16.07 27.86 -11.70
C LEU A 85 -17.57 27.55 -11.84
N ILE A 86 -18.17 26.92 -10.82
CA ILE A 86 -19.61 26.67 -10.80
C ILE A 86 -20.37 27.98 -10.61
N GLN A 87 -20.00 28.81 -9.63
CA GLN A 87 -20.66 30.10 -9.35
C GLN A 87 -20.61 31.06 -10.55
N GLU A 88 -19.48 31.13 -11.26
CA GLU A 88 -19.33 31.98 -12.44
C GLU A 88 -20.26 31.57 -13.57
N ARG A 89 -20.52 30.27 -13.74
CA ARG A 89 -21.38 29.73 -14.79
C ARG A 89 -22.86 29.62 -14.40
N PHE A 90 -23.12 29.39 -13.11
CA PHE A 90 -24.44 29.19 -12.53
C PHE A 90 -24.62 30.09 -11.29
N PRO A 91 -24.74 31.42 -11.48
CA PRO A 91 -24.79 32.38 -10.37
C PRO A 91 -26.07 32.29 -9.53
N ASP A 92 -27.12 31.67 -10.09
CA ASP A 92 -28.43 31.52 -9.44
C ASP A 92 -28.51 30.26 -8.55
N ILE A 93 -27.47 29.42 -8.54
CA ILE A 93 -27.38 28.20 -7.75
C ILE A 93 -26.59 28.48 -6.45
N ASP A 94 -27.11 28.02 -5.31
CA ASP A 94 -26.40 28.11 -4.03
C ASP A 94 -25.04 27.39 -4.06
N ASP A 95 -24.11 27.83 -3.21
CA ASP A 95 -22.75 27.28 -3.13
C ASP A 95 -22.71 25.76 -2.96
N ILE A 96 -22.33 25.06 -4.02
CA ILE A 96 -22.12 23.61 -4.00
C ILE A 96 -20.75 23.31 -3.39
N LYS A 97 -20.73 22.86 -2.14
CA LYS A 97 -19.49 22.46 -1.44
C LYS A 97 -19.12 21.00 -1.66
N LYS A 98 -20.11 20.16 -1.97
CA LYS A 98 -19.95 18.71 -2.14
C LYS A 98 -20.78 18.21 -3.30
N ILE A 99 -20.26 17.23 -4.02
CA ILE A 99 -20.98 16.52 -5.07
C ILE A 99 -20.82 15.03 -4.81
N ARG A 100 -21.91 14.27 -4.88
CA ARG A 100 -21.86 12.81 -4.87
C ARG A 100 -21.87 12.28 -6.30
N LEU A 101 -20.86 11.50 -6.65
CA LEU A 101 -20.82 10.76 -7.91
C LEU A 101 -21.24 9.32 -7.62
N TYR A 102 -22.02 8.72 -8.50
CA TYR A 102 -22.40 7.32 -8.37
C TYR A 102 -22.63 6.65 -9.72
N ARG A 103 -22.57 5.32 -9.74
CA ARG A 103 -22.88 4.50 -10.91
C ARG A 103 -23.78 3.34 -10.50
N THR A 104 -24.81 3.07 -11.30
CA THR A 104 -25.76 1.97 -11.08
C THR A 104 -25.47 0.81 -12.03
N GLN A 105 -26.06 -0.36 -11.75
CA GLN A 105 -25.94 -1.52 -12.64
C GLN A 105 -26.57 -1.27 -14.02
N LYS A 106 -27.57 -0.39 -14.11
CA LYS A 106 -28.34 -0.15 -15.34
C LYS A 106 -27.78 1.00 -16.17
N ASN A 107 -27.11 1.97 -15.55
CA ASN A 107 -26.62 3.16 -16.23
C ASN A 107 -25.11 3.07 -16.50
N PRO A 108 -24.68 3.07 -17.77
CA PRO A 108 -23.26 3.03 -18.11
C PRO A 108 -22.53 4.34 -17.78
N LYS A 109 -23.25 5.45 -17.61
CA LYS A 109 -22.65 6.75 -17.28
C LYS A 109 -22.60 6.98 -15.77
N VAL A 110 -21.60 7.75 -15.33
CA VAL A 110 -21.56 8.27 -13.96
C VAL A 110 -22.64 9.33 -13.82
N GLN A 111 -23.34 9.31 -12.68
CA GLN A 111 -24.41 10.24 -12.34
C GLN A 111 -23.96 11.15 -11.19
N TYR A 112 -24.60 12.31 -11.09
CA TYR A 112 -24.25 13.36 -10.14
C TYR A 112 -25.43 13.72 -9.26
N ASP A 113 -25.16 13.82 -7.96
CA ASP A 113 -26.09 14.29 -6.95
C ASP A 113 -25.47 15.51 -6.23
N PHE A 114 -26.21 16.61 -6.24
CA PHE A 114 -25.80 17.91 -5.72
C PHE A 114 -26.35 18.18 -4.30
N GLY A 115 -26.99 17.19 -3.67
CA GLY A 115 -27.59 17.33 -2.35
C GLY A 115 -28.82 18.24 -2.33
N ASP A 116 -29.02 18.95 -1.22
CA ASP A 116 -30.23 19.77 -0.97
C ASP A 116 -30.23 21.14 -1.69
N VAL A 117 -29.34 21.33 -2.67
CA VAL A 117 -29.25 22.57 -3.44
C VAL A 117 -30.48 22.71 -4.32
N LYS A 118 -31.16 23.86 -4.23
CA LYS A 118 -32.34 24.14 -5.06
C LYS A 118 -31.88 24.44 -6.49
N ILE A 119 -32.07 23.46 -7.38
CA ILE A 119 -31.77 23.59 -8.80
C ILE A 119 -33.08 23.52 -9.55
N SER A 120 -33.32 24.47 -10.46
CA SER A 120 -34.57 24.51 -11.22
C SER A 120 -34.67 23.31 -12.18
N GLU A 121 -35.76 22.55 -12.08
CA GLU A 121 -36.15 21.57 -13.10
C GLU A 121 -36.91 22.21 -14.28
N GLU A 122 -37.31 23.49 -14.16
CA GLU A 122 -37.89 24.22 -15.29
C GLU A 122 -36.85 24.34 -16.41
N ALA A 123 -37.31 24.16 -17.66
CA ALA A 123 -36.49 24.44 -18.83
C ALA A 123 -35.91 25.85 -18.68
N ASN A 124 -34.59 25.97 -18.81
CA ASN A 124 -33.90 27.22 -18.57
C ASN A 124 -34.54 28.31 -19.45
N LYS A 125 -35.21 29.30 -18.83
CA LYS A 125 -36.08 30.29 -19.52
C LYS A 125 -35.32 31.26 -20.43
N ARG A 126 -34.01 31.07 -20.63
CA ARG A 126 -33.21 31.76 -21.65
C ARG A 126 -33.45 31.21 -23.07
N ILE A 127 -34.69 31.07 -23.54
CA ILE A 127 -35.10 30.96 -24.98
C ILE A 127 -34.37 29.86 -25.81
N ASN A 128 -35.11 28.79 -26.16
CA ASN A 128 -34.77 27.68 -27.08
C ASN A 128 -33.62 27.93 -28.09
N SER A 129 -32.43 27.36 -27.82
CA SER A 129 -31.23 27.56 -28.65
C SER A 129 -31.16 26.72 -29.92
N TRP A 130 -31.66 25.47 -29.91
CA TRP A 130 -31.67 24.62 -31.11
C TRP A 130 -32.65 25.14 -32.16
N GLU A 131 -33.84 25.57 -31.74
CA GLU A 131 -34.81 26.20 -32.65
C GLU A 131 -34.27 27.52 -33.22
N ASN A 132 -33.66 28.38 -32.39
CA ASN A 132 -33.00 29.60 -32.85
C ASN A 132 -31.81 29.32 -33.79
N PHE A 133 -31.05 28.25 -33.52
CA PHE A 133 -29.95 27.81 -34.38
C PHE A 133 -30.47 27.31 -35.72
N VAL A 134 -31.49 26.45 -35.71
CA VAL A 134 -32.17 25.95 -36.90
C VAL A 134 -32.75 27.12 -37.70
N GLU A 135 -33.43 28.07 -37.06
CA GLU A 135 -33.96 29.27 -37.70
C GLU A 135 -32.86 30.13 -38.30
N LYS A 136 -31.72 30.31 -37.62
CA LYS A 136 -30.56 31.05 -38.13
C LYS A 136 -29.96 30.40 -39.38
N ILE A 137 -29.81 29.07 -39.37
CA ILE A 137 -29.32 28.32 -40.54
C ILE A 137 -30.36 28.34 -41.66
N GLN A 138 -31.65 28.16 -41.36
CA GLN A 138 -32.74 28.22 -42.35
C GLN A 138 -32.88 29.63 -42.96
N THR A 139 -32.67 30.69 -42.19
CA THR A 139 -32.66 32.07 -42.67
C THR A 139 -31.49 32.30 -43.63
N PHE A 140 -30.31 31.79 -43.31
CA PHE A 140 -29.17 31.79 -44.21
C PHE A 140 -29.49 31.00 -45.50
N VAL A 141 -29.95 29.75 -45.41
CA VAL A 141 -30.29 28.94 -46.59
C VAL A 141 -31.38 29.61 -47.44
N SER A 142 -32.33 30.29 -46.82
CA SER A 142 -33.41 31.02 -47.51
C SER A 142 -32.90 32.24 -48.29
N SER A 143 -31.81 32.87 -47.83
CA SER A 143 -31.13 33.99 -48.50
C SER A 143 -30.31 33.60 -49.73
N ILE A 144 -30.05 32.30 -49.92
CA ILE A 144 -29.26 31.79 -51.06
C ILE A 144 -30.11 31.80 -52.35
N PRO A 145 -29.53 32.20 -53.50
CA PRO A 145 -30.21 32.14 -54.80
C PRO A 145 -30.79 30.75 -55.13
N HIS A 146 -31.98 30.73 -55.73
CA HIS A 146 -32.76 29.51 -55.97
C HIS A 146 -31.99 28.36 -56.66
N PRO A 147 -31.14 28.58 -57.68
CA PRO A 147 -30.39 27.51 -58.36
C PRO A 147 -29.39 26.76 -57.46
N ILE A 148 -28.96 27.39 -56.37
CA ILE A 148 -27.97 26.87 -55.42
C ILE A 148 -28.71 26.23 -54.23
N ARG A 149 -29.75 26.92 -53.74
CA ARG A 149 -30.53 26.50 -52.58
C ARG A 149 -31.12 25.10 -52.70
N ILE A 150 -31.61 24.73 -53.89
CA ILE A 150 -32.22 23.40 -54.13
C ILE A 150 -31.22 22.23 -54.06
N LYS A 151 -29.92 22.50 -54.05
CA LYS A 151 -28.86 21.48 -53.97
C LYS A 151 -28.30 21.29 -52.56
N ILE A 152 -28.68 22.15 -51.62
CA ILE A 152 -28.24 22.11 -50.22
C ILE A 152 -29.15 21.15 -49.46
N ASP A 153 -28.56 20.21 -48.71
CA ASP A 153 -29.30 19.28 -47.87
C ASP A 153 -29.44 19.86 -46.46
N THR A 154 -30.68 20.10 -46.03
CA THR A 154 -31.00 20.62 -44.70
C THR A 154 -31.75 19.61 -43.83
N LYS A 155 -31.90 18.35 -44.27
CA LYS A 155 -32.67 17.33 -43.54
C LYS A 155 -32.14 17.05 -42.13
N PHE A 156 -30.84 17.25 -41.90
CA PHE A 156 -30.24 17.10 -40.58
C PHE A 156 -30.79 18.11 -39.55
N LEU A 157 -31.37 19.24 -40.00
CA LEU A 157 -31.99 20.26 -39.13
C LEU A 157 -33.41 19.89 -38.69
N GLU A 158 -34.04 18.89 -39.31
CA GLU A 158 -35.40 18.42 -38.98
C GLU A 158 -35.42 17.47 -37.77
N GLY A 159 -34.23 17.10 -37.23
CA GLY A 159 -34.07 16.21 -36.09
C GLY A 159 -33.86 16.90 -34.75
N ASN A 160 -33.76 16.08 -33.70
CA ASN A 160 -33.37 16.53 -32.35
C ASN A 160 -31.92 17.04 -32.32
N PRO A 161 -31.55 17.92 -31.37
CA PRO A 161 -30.18 18.42 -31.24
C PRO A 161 -29.15 17.28 -31.07
N PRO A 162 -27.92 17.43 -31.60
CA PRO A 162 -26.87 16.43 -31.46
C PRO A 162 -26.54 16.14 -30.00
N ARG A 163 -26.37 14.86 -29.66
CA ARG A 163 -26.16 14.39 -28.27
C ARG A 163 -24.75 14.60 -27.74
N THR A 164 -23.77 14.85 -28.61
CA THR A 164 -22.37 15.09 -28.24
C THR A 164 -21.75 16.16 -29.12
N ARG A 165 -20.69 16.81 -28.62
CA ARG A 165 -19.92 17.83 -29.35
C ARG A 165 -19.30 17.25 -30.61
N ASP A 166 -18.84 16.00 -30.56
CA ASP A 166 -18.27 15.32 -31.73
C ASP A 166 -19.30 15.11 -32.84
N VAL A 167 -20.54 14.71 -32.49
CA VAL A 167 -21.62 14.56 -33.46
C VAL A 167 -21.99 15.92 -34.06
N PHE A 168 -22.08 16.96 -33.23
CA PHE A 168 -22.31 18.33 -33.71
C PHE A 168 -21.21 18.81 -34.66
N ASN A 169 -19.94 18.64 -34.27
CA ASN A 169 -18.79 19.07 -35.07
C ASN A 169 -18.71 18.34 -36.41
N ASN A 170 -18.92 17.02 -36.41
CA ASN A 170 -18.92 16.23 -37.65
C ASN A 170 -20.04 16.65 -38.59
N MET A 171 -21.25 16.85 -38.06
CA MET A 171 -22.40 17.35 -38.81
C MET A 171 -22.14 18.73 -39.41
N MET A 172 -21.57 19.65 -38.64
CA MET A 172 -21.27 21.01 -39.12
C MET A 172 -20.10 21.05 -40.12
N ALA A 173 -19.11 20.16 -39.98
CA ALA A 173 -18.03 20.01 -40.94
C ALA A 173 -18.55 19.51 -42.30
N GLU A 174 -19.48 18.56 -42.29
CA GLU A 174 -20.12 18.03 -43.50
C GLU A 174 -20.95 19.11 -44.21
N PHE A 175 -21.76 19.86 -43.45
CA PHE A 175 -22.52 20.98 -43.99
C PHE A 175 -21.62 22.11 -44.53
N ASN A 176 -20.54 22.44 -43.82
CA ASN A 176 -19.54 23.41 -44.28
C ASN A 176 -18.94 23.01 -45.64
N ASN A 177 -18.53 21.75 -45.77
CA ASN A 177 -17.97 21.23 -47.03
C ASN A 177 -19.01 21.31 -48.18
N GLN A 178 -20.27 21.03 -47.89
CA GLN A 178 -21.36 21.13 -48.86
C GLN A 178 -21.56 22.58 -49.36
N ILE A 179 -21.54 23.57 -48.48
CA ILE A 179 -21.65 24.99 -48.86
C ILE A 179 -20.49 25.42 -49.76
N TYR A 180 -19.25 25.11 -49.38
CA TYR A 180 -18.07 25.46 -50.18
C TYR A 180 -18.06 24.78 -51.56
N LEU A 181 -18.59 23.55 -51.67
CA LEU A 181 -18.69 22.83 -52.94
C LEU A 181 -19.72 23.46 -53.89
N ILE A 182 -20.93 23.72 -53.38
CA ILE A 182 -22.08 24.15 -54.19
C ILE A 182 -22.06 25.64 -54.49
N ALA A 183 -21.56 26.47 -53.57
CA ALA A 183 -21.52 27.93 -53.70
C ALA A 183 -20.13 28.48 -54.05
N SER A 184 -19.20 27.63 -54.52
CA SER A 184 -17.80 27.97 -54.86
C SER A 184 -17.61 29.22 -55.73
N HIS A 185 -18.58 29.53 -56.60
CA HIS A 185 -18.52 30.66 -57.53
C HIS A 185 -19.29 31.91 -57.04
N GLU A 186 -19.91 31.84 -55.85
CA GLU A 186 -20.81 32.85 -55.30
C GLU A 186 -20.23 33.44 -54.02
N LYS A 187 -19.34 34.42 -54.20
CA LYS A 187 -18.53 35.03 -53.14
C LYS A 187 -19.37 35.57 -51.98
N GLN A 188 -20.57 36.07 -52.26
CA GLN A 188 -21.48 36.61 -51.24
C GLN A 188 -21.96 35.52 -50.29
N VAL A 189 -22.36 34.35 -50.81
CA VAL A 189 -22.85 33.21 -50.01
C VAL A 189 -21.74 32.65 -49.12
N ILE A 190 -20.52 32.52 -49.65
CA ILE A 190 -19.36 32.09 -48.86
C ILE A 190 -19.04 33.09 -47.75
N SER A 191 -19.07 34.39 -48.05
CA SER A 191 -18.80 35.44 -47.05
C SER A 191 -19.84 35.46 -45.92
N ASP A 192 -21.11 35.29 -46.23
CA ASP A 192 -22.17 35.25 -45.22
C ASP A 192 -22.14 33.95 -44.41
N TRP A 193 -21.76 32.83 -45.02
CA TRP A 193 -21.51 31.57 -44.31
C TRP A 193 -20.33 31.68 -43.34
N GLU A 194 -19.21 32.29 -43.76
CA GLU A 194 -18.03 32.44 -42.89
C GLU A 194 -18.34 33.23 -41.61
N LYS A 195 -19.23 34.24 -41.68
CA LYS A 195 -19.67 35.00 -40.49
C LYS A 195 -20.44 34.12 -39.51
N ILE A 196 -21.20 33.15 -40.01
CA ILE A 196 -21.95 32.19 -39.18
C ILE A 196 -21.00 31.11 -38.64
N HIS A 197 -20.13 30.56 -39.50
CA HIS A 197 -19.21 29.48 -39.19
C HIS A 197 -18.18 29.85 -38.11
N ARG A 198 -17.66 31.09 -38.13
CA ARG A 198 -16.68 31.57 -37.12
C ARG A 198 -17.21 31.56 -35.68
N ASN A 199 -18.53 31.50 -35.49
CA ASN A 199 -19.16 31.51 -34.18
C ASN A 199 -19.65 30.11 -33.73
N LEU A 200 -19.37 29.05 -34.49
CA LEU A 200 -19.87 27.70 -34.19
C LEU A 200 -19.32 27.10 -32.88
N ASP A 201 -18.08 27.42 -32.51
CA ASP A 201 -17.47 26.94 -31.27
C ASP A 201 -18.21 27.39 -30.00
N HIS A 202 -18.77 28.61 -30.02
CA HIS A 202 -19.64 29.14 -28.96
C HIS A 202 -21.09 28.66 -29.09
N THR A 203 -21.47 28.21 -30.29
CA THR A 203 -22.85 27.82 -30.59
C THR A 203 -23.20 26.51 -29.90
N TYR A 204 -22.32 25.50 -29.87
CA TYR A 204 -22.58 24.26 -29.12
C TYR A 204 -22.79 24.50 -27.63
N ASP A 205 -21.97 25.37 -27.02
CA ASP A 205 -22.12 25.73 -25.61
C ASP A 205 -23.46 26.47 -25.34
N SER A 206 -23.98 27.17 -26.36
CA SER A 206 -25.32 27.79 -26.33
C SER A 206 -26.45 26.82 -26.66
N LEU A 207 -26.20 25.69 -27.35
CA LEU A 207 -27.19 24.65 -27.68
C LEU A 207 -27.70 23.86 -26.45
N LEU A 208 -26.98 23.97 -25.33
CA LEU A 208 -27.40 23.44 -24.04
C LEU A 208 -28.54 24.25 -23.40
N ILE A 209 -28.87 25.42 -23.96
CA ILE A 209 -29.94 26.28 -23.47
C ILE A 209 -31.28 25.74 -23.99
N GLY A 210 -32.04 25.11 -23.09
CA GLY A 210 -33.24 24.31 -23.39
C GLY A 210 -33.28 22.99 -22.61
N THR A 211 -32.16 22.59 -22.00
CA THR A 211 -32.12 21.59 -20.93
C THR A 211 -32.50 22.24 -19.58
N SER A 212 -32.96 21.46 -18.60
CA SER A 212 -33.15 21.99 -17.24
C SER A 212 -31.82 22.52 -16.70
N GLU A 213 -31.88 23.47 -15.77
CA GLU A 213 -30.67 24.01 -15.12
C GLU A 213 -29.82 22.87 -14.51
N ARG A 214 -30.49 21.83 -14.00
CA ARG A 214 -29.87 20.60 -13.52
C ARG A 214 -29.06 19.88 -14.61
N SER A 215 -29.65 19.58 -15.76
CA SER A 215 -28.94 18.88 -16.84
C SER A 215 -27.78 19.70 -17.40
N ALA A 216 -27.90 21.03 -17.43
CA ALA A 216 -26.79 21.92 -17.81
C ALA A 216 -25.64 21.85 -16.80
N LEU A 217 -25.95 21.82 -15.50
CA LEU A 217 -24.96 21.65 -14.43
C LEU A 217 -24.29 20.27 -14.49
N GLU A 218 -25.07 19.20 -14.69
CA GLU A 218 -24.54 17.83 -14.83
C GLU A 218 -23.54 17.73 -15.99
N ASN A 219 -23.90 18.25 -17.16
CA ASN A 219 -23.00 18.27 -18.32
C ASN A 219 -21.75 19.12 -18.06
N PHE A 220 -21.87 20.25 -17.36
CA PHE A 220 -20.72 21.08 -17.01
C PHE A 220 -19.78 20.37 -16.04
N VAL A 221 -20.33 19.72 -15.01
CA VAL A 221 -19.55 18.97 -14.04
C VAL A 221 -18.90 17.78 -14.72
N GLU A 222 -19.62 17.05 -15.57
CA GLU A 222 -19.07 16.00 -16.42
C GLU A 222 -17.90 16.55 -17.23
N GLU A 223 -18.06 17.57 -18.06
CA GLU A 223 -17.01 18.01 -18.98
C GLU A 223 -15.81 18.71 -18.30
N LYS A 224 -16.04 19.52 -17.26
CA LYS A 224 -15.04 20.50 -16.76
C LYS A 224 -14.53 20.23 -15.36
N ILE A 225 -15.28 19.52 -14.52
CA ILE A 225 -14.97 19.41 -13.08
C ILE A 225 -14.67 17.97 -12.67
N HIS A 226 -15.30 16.99 -13.32
CA HIS A 226 -15.26 15.57 -12.95
C HIS A 226 -13.84 15.08 -12.61
N PRO A 227 -13.66 14.34 -11.50
CA PRO A 227 -12.33 14.02 -11.02
C PRO A 227 -11.68 13.00 -11.94
N ARG A 228 -10.38 13.17 -12.19
CA ARG A 228 -9.60 12.23 -12.99
C ARG A 228 -9.13 11.08 -12.10
N PHE A 229 -9.47 9.85 -12.48
CA PHE A 229 -8.94 8.65 -11.84
C PHE A 229 -7.82 8.05 -12.68
N VAL A 230 -6.75 7.59 -12.02
CA VAL A 230 -5.67 6.84 -12.66
C VAL A 230 -5.40 5.58 -11.85
N TYR A 231 -5.60 4.43 -12.48
CA TYR A 231 -5.44 3.12 -11.84
C TYR A 231 -4.16 2.43 -12.31
N PHE A 232 -3.39 1.92 -11.36
CA PHE A 232 -2.13 1.23 -11.58
C PHE A 232 -2.20 -0.18 -10.97
N SER A 233 -2.46 -1.19 -11.81
CA SER A 233 -2.49 -2.60 -11.41
C SER A 233 -1.22 -3.38 -11.78
N ASP A 234 -0.65 -3.10 -12.96
CA ASP A 234 0.58 -3.74 -13.42
C ASP A 234 1.49 -2.72 -14.09
N TYR A 235 2.63 -2.43 -13.46
CA TYR A 235 3.61 -1.51 -14.01
C TYR A 235 4.32 -2.21 -15.16
N LYS A 236 4.00 -1.78 -16.39
CA LYS A 236 4.67 -2.26 -17.60
C LYS A 236 6.18 -2.10 -17.43
N LYS A 237 6.90 -3.23 -17.42
CA LYS A 237 8.34 -3.27 -17.22
C LYS A 237 9.08 -2.62 -18.38
N ILE A 238 10.18 -1.96 -18.03
CA ILE A 238 11.23 -1.48 -18.93
C ILE A 238 12.41 -2.43 -18.76
N LEU A 239 12.63 -3.26 -19.77
CA LEU A 239 13.76 -4.16 -19.95
C LEU A 239 15.04 -3.38 -20.29
N GLY A 240 14.91 -2.25 -20.97
CA GLY A 240 16.03 -1.39 -21.36
C GLY A 240 16.72 -1.82 -22.64
N ASN A 241 16.02 -2.56 -23.49
CA ASN A 241 16.39 -2.85 -24.87
C ASN A 241 15.21 -2.43 -25.76
N ILE A 242 15.43 -1.39 -26.55
CA ILE A 242 14.38 -0.73 -27.32
C ILE A 242 14.70 -0.92 -28.79
N ASP A 243 13.86 -1.67 -29.51
CA ASP A 243 13.87 -1.70 -30.96
C ASP A 243 13.17 -0.43 -31.47
N LEU A 244 13.94 0.48 -32.08
CA LEU A 244 13.40 1.75 -32.56
C LEU A 244 12.49 1.58 -33.79
N ASP A 245 12.74 0.58 -34.63
CA ASP A 245 11.92 0.34 -35.83
C ASP A 245 10.54 -0.17 -35.42
N GLU A 246 10.48 -1.08 -34.44
CA GLU A 246 9.23 -1.57 -33.86
C GLU A 246 8.49 -0.45 -33.12
N PHE A 247 9.19 0.30 -32.27
CA PHE A 247 8.63 1.46 -31.56
C PHE A 247 7.97 2.46 -32.51
N LEU A 248 8.64 2.82 -33.61
CA LEU A 248 8.12 3.77 -34.59
C LEU A 248 6.90 3.21 -35.33
N LYS A 249 6.88 1.92 -35.68
CA LYS A 249 5.70 1.27 -36.30
C LYS A 249 4.50 1.26 -35.36
N GLU A 250 4.69 0.86 -34.11
CA GLU A 250 3.63 0.86 -33.09
C GLU A 250 3.12 2.28 -32.80
N SER A 251 4.02 3.26 -32.75
CA SER A 251 3.67 4.66 -32.51
C SER A 251 2.76 5.25 -33.61
N LYS A 252 2.87 4.73 -34.85
CA LYS A 252 2.06 5.09 -36.02
C LYS A 252 0.79 4.24 -36.16
N GLY A 253 0.48 3.38 -35.19
CA GLY A 253 -0.76 2.57 -35.15
C GLY A 253 -0.73 1.31 -36.03
N ILE A 254 0.44 0.91 -36.54
CA ILE A 254 0.61 -0.30 -37.35
C ILE A 254 0.81 -1.48 -36.39
N ARG A 255 -0.24 -2.26 -36.13
CA ARG A 255 -0.13 -3.47 -35.30
C ARG A 255 0.62 -4.58 -36.04
N PRO A 256 1.57 -5.29 -35.41
CA PRO A 256 2.19 -6.47 -36.01
C PRO A 256 1.14 -7.55 -36.30
N LYS A 257 1.16 -8.12 -37.51
CA LYS A 257 0.44 -9.36 -37.81
C LYS A 257 1.21 -10.52 -37.18
N GLY A 258 0.65 -11.09 -36.11
CA GLY A 258 0.93 -12.43 -35.59
C GLY A 258 2.41 -12.83 -35.55
N LEU A 259 3.09 -12.51 -34.45
CA LEU A 259 4.27 -13.23 -34.00
C LEU A 259 4.13 -13.38 -32.48
N GLU A 260 4.45 -14.56 -31.96
CA GLU A 260 4.66 -14.76 -30.52
C GLU A 260 5.59 -13.66 -30.02
N TYR A 261 5.11 -12.85 -29.09
CA TYR A 261 5.86 -11.73 -28.53
C TYR A 261 7.15 -12.26 -27.91
N ILE A 262 8.30 -11.82 -28.44
CA ILE A 262 9.60 -12.09 -27.85
C ILE A 262 9.70 -11.20 -26.61
N GLU A 263 9.80 -11.78 -25.41
CA GLU A 263 9.93 -11.05 -24.12
C GLU A 263 11.23 -10.22 -23.96
N GLU A 264 11.96 -9.94 -25.05
CA GLU A 264 13.28 -9.29 -25.03
C GLU A 264 13.23 -7.76 -25.23
N PHE A 265 12.11 -7.19 -25.70
CA PHE A 265 11.99 -5.76 -26.06
C PHE A 265 10.88 -5.00 -25.30
N ASP A 266 11.10 -3.69 -25.17
CA ASP A 266 10.19 -2.77 -24.46
C ASP A 266 8.93 -2.41 -25.25
N LYS A 267 7.77 -2.39 -24.59
CA LYS A 267 6.49 -1.95 -25.18
C LYS A 267 6.54 -0.47 -25.56
N ALA A 268 5.93 -0.06 -26.68
CA ALA A 268 6.04 1.33 -27.12
C ALA A 268 5.53 2.38 -26.12
N GLU A 269 4.55 2.04 -25.30
CA GLU A 269 4.03 2.96 -24.27
C GLU A 269 5.06 3.28 -23.18
N THR A 270 5.83 2.29 -22.72
CA THR A 270 6.86 2.51 -21.69
C THR A 270 8.07 3.24 -22.26
N VAL A 271 8.42 2.95 -23.51
CA VAL A 271 9.44 3.69 -24.27
C VAL A 271 9.05 5.16 -24.43
N LYS A 272 7.77 5.46 -24.74
CA LYS A 272 7.27 6.84 -24.80
C LYS A 272 7.48 7.58 -23.47
N ASN A 273 7.22 6.92 -22.34
CA ASN A 273 7.41 7.51 -21.02
C ASN A 273 8.89 7.78 -20.72
N LEU A 274 9.77 6.83 -21.06
CA LEU A 274 11.22 7.00 -20.95
C LEU A 274 11.73 8.18 -21.79
N PHE A 275 11.32 8.24 -23.07
CA PHE A 275 11.74 9.29 -24.01
C PHE A 275 11.23 10.66 -23.58
N TYR A 276 9.99 10.71 -23.09
CA TYR A 276 9.41 11.93 -22.54
C TYR A 276 10.22 12.46 -21.35
N LEU A 277 10.59 11.62 -20.39
CA LEU A 277 11.42 12.03 -19.26
C LEU A 277 12.85 12.44 -19.65
N ALA A 278 13.41 11.76 -20.65
CA ALA A 278 14.71 12.09 -21.20
C ALA A 278 14.67 13.34 -22.10
N GLU A 279 13.47 13.85 -22.42
CA GLU A 279 13.21 14.87 -23.44
C GLU A 279 13.88 14.50 -24.78
N LEU A 280 13.81 13.22 -25.13
CA LEU A 280 14.34 12.64 -26.34
C LEU A 280 13.23 12.56 -27.40
N ASP A 281 13.45 13.30 -28.48
CA ASP A 281 12.55 13.33 -29.62
C ASP A 281 12.97 12.22 -30.63
N PRO A 282 12.09 11.23 -30.92
CA PRO A 282 12.43 10.14 -31.82
C PRO A 282 12.71 10.61 -33.25
N ASP A 283 12.03 11.66 -33.73
CA ASP A 283 12.24 12.19 -35.07
C ASP A 283 13.63 12.81 -35.19
N LYS A 284 14.08 13.53 -34.15
CA LYS A 284 15.45 14.06 -34.10
C LYS A 284 16.50 12.97 -34.01
N LEU A 285 16.19 11.85 -33.35
CA LEU A 285 17.09 10.70 -33.28
C LEU A 285 17.32 10.11 -34.68
N GLU A 286 16.26 9.96 -35.48
CA GLU A 286 16.36 9.58 -36.89
C GLU A 286 17.12 10.62 -37.72
N GLU A 287 16.95 11.92 -37.49
CA GLU A 287 17.70 12.94 -38.26
C GLU A 287 19.22 12.87 -38.01
N VAL A 288 19.64 12.58 -36.78
CA VAL A 288 21.06 12.61 -36.39
C VAL A 288 21.75 11.24 -36.44
N HIS A 289 21.06 10.15 -36.77
CA HIS A 289 21.61 8.78 -36.73
C HIS A 289 22.91 8.62 -37.56
N ASN A 290 22.99 9.30 -38.71
CA ASN A 290 24.17 9.27 -39.59
C ASN A 290 25.30 10.22 -39.18
N SER A 291 25.15 10.95 -38.07
CA SER A 291 26.12 11.95 -37.57
C SER A 291 26.61 11.58 -36.16
N PRO A 292 27.71 10.80 -36.03
CA PRO A 292 28.15 10.26 -34.74
C PRO A 292 28.28 11.31 -33.63
N SER A 293 28.93 12.45 -33.91
CA SER A 293 29.14 13.52 -32.91
C SER A 293 27.83 14.19 -32.46
N ARG A 294 26.85 14.32 -33.35
CA ARG A 294 25.53 14.90 -33.03
C ARG A 294 24.68 13.91 -32.24
N LEU A 295 24.71 12.63 -32.64
CA LEU A 295 24.04 11.53 -31.93
C LEU A 295 24.55 11.40 -30.49
N ILE A 296 25.88 11.36 -30.30
CA ILE A 296 26.50 11.30 -28.97
C ILE A 296 26.04 12.48 -28.10
N LYS A 297 26.05 13.71 -28.65
CA LYS A 297 25.63 14.90 -27.92
C LYS A 297 24.15 14.83 -27.50
N LEU A 298 23.28 14.37 -28.40
CA LEU A 298 21.85 14.20 -28.13
C LEU A 298 21.62 13.17 -27.02
N LEU A 299 22.20 11.97 -27.16
CA LEU A 299 22.06 10.89 -26.20
C LEU A 299 22.65 11.23 -24.83
N HIS A 300 23.80 11.92 -24.79
CA HIS A 300 24.39 12.38 -23.53
C HIS A 300 23.49 13.40 -22.82
N THR A 301 22.86 14.30 -23.57
CA THR A 301 21.90 15.27 -23.02
C THR A 301 20.66 14.56 -22.46
N ALA A 302 20.11 13.60 -23.21
CA ALA A 302 18.96 12.80 -22.81
C ALA A 302 19.27 11.93 -21.57
N SER A 303 20.43 11.29 -21.55
CA SER A 303 20.96 10.48 -20.43
C SER A 303 21.07 11.30 -19.14
N ARG A 304 21.64 12.51 -19.23
CA ARG A 304 21.74 13.42 -18.08
C ARG A 304 20.36 13.83 -17.55
N LYS A 305 19.44 14.23 -18.44
CA LYS A 305 18.07 14.60 -18.03
C LYS A 305 17.38 13.44 -17.35
N LEU A 306 17.44 12.25 -17.92
CA LEU A 306 16.85 11.06 -17.33
C LEU A 306 17.44 10.76 -15.94
N THR A 307 18.76 10.84 -15.80
CA THR A 307 19.47 10.70 -14.51
C THR A 307 18.97 11.70 -13.48
N ASP A 308 18.90 12.98 -13.83
CA ASP A 308 18.48 14.07 -12.94
C ASP A 308 16.99 13.94 -12.53
N ARG A 309 16.15 13.39 -13.40
CA ARG A 309 14.71 13.18 -13.14
C ARG A 309 14.43 11.96 -12.27
N LEU A 310 15.24 10.90 -12.35
CA LEU A 310 15.00 9.65 -11.63
C LEU A 310 15.55 9.66 -10.21
N ASN A 311 16.74 10.25 -9.99
CA ASN A 311 17.41 10.23 -8.70
C ASN A 311 16.63 10.84 -7.51
N PRO A 312 15.79 11.89 -7.67
CA PRO A 312 14.98 12.40 -6.57
C PRO A 312 14.02 11.37 -5.96
N ALA A 313 13.52 10.43 -6.78
CA ALA A 313 12.65 9.34 -6.36
C ALA A 313 13.42 8.04 -6.05
N TRP A 314 14.72 7.99 -6.39
CA TRP A 314 15.57 6.83 -6.18
C TRP A 314 16.10 6.79 -4.75
N LYS A 315 15.93 5.66 -4.05
CA LYS A 315 16.42 5.51 -2.67
C LYS A 315 17.47 4.42 -2.56
N GLY A 316 18.63 4.81 -2.05
CA GLY A 316 19.87 4.05 -2.07
C GLY A 316 21.02 4.92 -2.59
N ASP A 317 22.06 4.30 -3.12
CA ASP A 317 23.08 5.00 -3.89
C ASP A 317 22.47 5.57 -5.19
N PRO A 318 22.75 6.83 -5.55
CA PRO A 318 22.32 7.43 -6.79
C PRO A 318 22.69 6.57 -8.01
N ILE A 319 21.87 6.64 -9.05
CA ILE A 319 22.13 5.94 -10.31
C ILE A 319 22.55 6.93 -11.39
N HIS A 320 23.45 6.50 -12.26
CA HIS A 320 23.71 7.16 -13.54
C HIS A 320 23.05 6.34 -14.65
N VAL A 321 22.28 7.01 -15.51
CA VAL A 321 21.56 6.38 -16.61
C VAL A 321 22.14 6.87 -17.93
N GLU A 322 22.53 5.94 -18.79
CA GLU A 322 23.11 6.21 -20.10
C GLU A 322 22.28 5.51 -21.19
N LEU A 323 21.86 6.28 -22.20
CA LEU A 323 21.19 5.77 -23.39
C LEU A 323 22.25 5.51 -24.48
N ARG A 324 22.40 4.26 -24.90
CA ARG A 324 23.37 3.86 -25.93
C ARG A 324 22.68 3.39 -27.19
N TYR A 325 23.03 4.02 -28.31
CA TYR A 325 22.59 3.58 -29.62
C TYR A 325 23.53 2.49 -30.16
N ASN A 326 22.98 1.31 -30.38
CA ASN A 326 23.69 0.13 -30.86
C ASN A 326 23.39 -0.12 -32.35
N PRO A 327 24.16 -0.99 -33.02
CA PRO A 327 23.81 -1.48 -34.35
C PRO A 327 22.40 -2.06 -34.41
N SER A 328 21.81 -2.11 -35.61
CA SER A 328 20.44 -2.60 -35.84
C SER A 328 19.34 -1.76 -35.20
N ASN A 329 19.54 -0.45 -35.04
CA ASN A 329 18.56 0.50 -34.49
C ASN A 329 18.06 0.13 -33.07
N ILE A 330 18.93 -0.50 -32.28
CA ILE A 330 18.62 -0.84 -30.89
C ILE A 330 19.13 0.26 -29.97
N LEU A 331 18.26 0.84 -29.14
CA LEU A 331 18.65 1.73 -28.05
C LEU A 331 18.65 0.94 -26.73
N SER A 332 19.80 0.87 -26.06
CA SER A 332 19.94 0.23 -24.76
C SER A 332 20.05 1.24 -23.63
N VAL A 333 19.45 0.89 -22.49
CA VAL A 333 19.58 1.61 -21.22
C VAL A 333 20.68 0.96 -20.39
N VAL A 334 21.76 1.70 -20.13
CA VAL A 334 22.86 1.31 -19.26
C VAL A 334 22.74 2.04 -17.93
N ILE A 335 22.96 1.32 -16.84
CA ILE A 335 22.87 1.84 -15.48
C ILE A 335 24.21 1.66 -14.78
N SER A 336 24.63 2.66 -14.03
CA SER A 336 25.75 2.59 -13.09
C SER A 336 25.32 3.05 -11.69
N ASP A 337 25.82 2.39 -10.65
CA ASP A 337 25.59 2.78 -9.26
C ASP A 337 26.70 3.76 -8.83
N VAL A 338 26.33 4.91 -8.25
CA VAL A 338 27.22 5.99 -7.82
C VAL A 338 27.22 6.05 -6.30
N HIS A 339 28.32 5.65 -5.68
CA HIS A 339 28.46 5.63 -4.22
C HIS A 339 28.71 7.02 -3.64
N ARG A 340 28.53 7.16 -2.32
CA ARG A 340 28.76 8.42 -1.60
C ARG A 340 30.17 8.98 -1.73
N ASP A 341 31.16 8.11 -1.93
CA ASP A 341 32.57 8.48 -2.13
C ASP A 341 32.88 8.84 -3.60
N GLY A 342 31.87 8.83 -4.47
CA GLY A 342 32.00 9.12 -5.91
C GLY A 342 32.45 7.94 -6.76
N THR A 343 32.66 6.75 -6.16
CA THR A 343 33.01 5.56 -6.93
C THR A 343 31.81 5.05 -7.73
N VAL A 344 32.08 4.56 -8.94
CA VAL A 344 31.05 4.04 -9.85
C VAL A 344 31.21 2.53 -9.98
N THR A 345 30.16 1.78 -9.68
CA THR A 345 30.15 0.31 -9.75
C THR A 345 28.94 -0.21 -10.52
N ASN A 346 28.89 -1.53 -10.76
CA ASN A 346 27.74 -2.22 -11.38
C ASN A 346 27.27 -1.60 -12.71
N THR A 347 28.20 -1.05 -13.48
CA THR A 347 27.90 -0.50 -14.81
C THR A 347 27.51 -1.63 -15.76
N GLY A 348 26.27 -1.63 -16.23
CA GLY A 348 25.76 -2.68 -17.11
C GLY A 348 24.39 -2.36 -17.69
N LEU A 349 23.93 -3.21 -18.61
CA LEU A 349 22.60 -3.10 -19.22
C LEU A 349 21.50 -3.28 -18.17
N LEU A 350 20.42 -2.51 -18.27
CA LEU A 350 19.25 -2.61 -17.39
C LEU A 350 18.66 -4.03 -17.38
N ASN A 351 18.62 -4.70 -18.54
CA ASN A 351 18.07 -6.05 -18.67
C ASN A 351 18.80 -7.11 -17.81
N ARG A 352 20.08 -6.87 -17.50
CA ARG A 352 20.93 -7.72 -16.65
C ARG A 352 20.80 -7.41 -15.16
N ARG A 353 20.09 -6.34 -14.77
CA ARG A 353 19.82 -6.02 -13.37
C ARG A 353 18.78 -6.97 -12.79
N ALA A 354 18.79 -7.10 -11.47
CA ALA A 354 17.79 -7.90 -10.75
C ALA A 354 16.35 -7.44 -11.05
N GLU A 355 15.39 -8.36 -10.97
CA GLU A 355 13.97 -8.07 -11.25
C GLU A 355 13.42 -6.89 -10.43
N GLY A 356 13.75 -6.81 -9.13
CA GLY A 356 13.33 -5.70 -8.29
C GLY A 356 13.91 -4.34 -8.74
N PHE A 357 15.13 -4.33 -9.29
CA PHE A 357 15.74 -3.13 -9.85
C PHE A 357 14.98 -2.67 -11.10
N LYS A 358 14.75 -3.58 -12.05
CA LYS A 358 13.98 -3.31 -13.27
C LYS A 358 12.58 -2.80 -12.94
N TRP A 359 11.92 -3.43 -11.96
CA TRP A 359 10.62 -2.97 -11.48
C TRP A 359 10.68 -1.55 -10.92
N THR A 360 11.64 -1.25 -10.02
CA THR A 360 11.81 0.10 -9.43
C THR A 360 12.01 1.15 -10.51
N PHE A 361 12.91 0.88 -11.45
CA PHE A 361 13.20 1.76 -12.57
C PHE A 361 11.97 2.02 -13.42
N SER A 362 11.25 0.95 -13.79
CA SER A 362 10.03 1.04 -14.59
C SER A 362 8.94 1.84 -13.88
N PHE A 363 8.74 1.58 -12.58
CA PHE A 363 7.79 2.29 -11.75
C PHE A 363 8.10 3.79 -11.74
N ILE A 364 9.34 4.17 -11.39
CA ILE A 364 9.71 5.59 -11.28
C ILE A 364 9.61 6.28 -12.65
N VAL A 365 10.04 5.63 -13.74
CA VAL A 365 9.94 6.20 -15.10
C VAL A 365 8.48 6.45 -15.48
N ASN A 366 7.63 5.43 -15.39
CA ASN A 366 6.22 5.58 -15.79
C ASN A 366 5.51 6.62 -14.92
N PHE A 367 5.70 6.51 -13.62
CA PHE A 367 5.07 7.38 -12.64
C PHE A 367 5.52 8.85 -12.76
N ALA A 368 6.83 9.09 -12.92
CA ALA A 368 7.35 10.45 -13.11
C ALA A 368 6.94 11.04 -14.46
N ALA A 369 6.87 10.22 -15.52
CA ALA A 369 6.42 10.67 -16.84
C ALA A 369 4.96 11.14 -16.78
N GLU A 370 4.08 10.34 -16.19
CA GLU A 370 2.66 10.68 -16.04
C GLU A 370 2.46 11.92 -15.14
N THR A 371 3.27 12.05 -14.08
CA THR A 371 3.26 13.24 -13.21
C THR A 371 3.60 14.51 -13.99
N GLN A 372 4.61 14.46 -14.87
CA GLN A 372 5.09 15.61 -15.63
C GLN A 372 4.19 15.99 -16.81
N ARG A 373 3.51 15.03 -17.45
CA ARG A 373 2.55 15.29 -18.55
C ARG A 373 1.32 16.12 -18.12
N SER A 374 1.27 16.57 -16.86
CA SER A 374 0.07 17.14 -16.21
C SER A 374 -1.11 16.18 -16.18
N GLU A 375 -0.86 14.91 -16.48
CA GLU A 375 -1.86 13.85 -16.47
C GLU A 375 -2.24 13.45 -15.04
N LEU A 376 -1.27 13.53 -14.11
CA LEU A 376 -1.49 13.31 -12.68
C LEU A 376 -1.52 14.64 -11.89
N LYS A 377 -2.04 15.74 -12.44
CA LYS A 377 -2.31 16.94 -11.63
C LYS A 377 -3.76 16.91 -11.17
N GLU A 378 -3.98 17.12 -9.87
CA GLU A 378 -5.32 17.16 -9.26
C GLU A 378 -6.12 15.86 -9.52
N ALA A 379 -5.42 14.72 -9.59
CA ALA A 379 -5.99 13.40 -9.88
C ALA A 379 -6.13 12.53 -8.62
N ILE A 380 -6.97 11.49 -8.73
CA ILE A 380 -7.12 10.42 -7.75
C ILE A 380 -6.37 9.19 -8.27
N LEU A 381 -5.28 8.85 -7.60
CA LEU A 381 -4.40 7.74 -7.94
C LEU A 381 -4.82 6.50 -7.15
N LEU A 382 -5.07 5.41 -7.86
CA LEU A 382 -5.47 4.12 -7.31
C LEU A 382 -4.33 3.13 -7.59
N LEU A 383 -3.60 2.68 -6.57
CA LEU A 383 -2.41 1.84 -6.73
C LEU A 383 -2.64 0.46 -6.12
N ASP A 384 -2.57 -0.60 -6.92
CA ASP A 384 -2.63 -1.97 -6.41
C ASP A 384 -1.24 -2.55 -6.16
N GLU A 385 -1.02 -3.05 -4.95
CA GLU A 385 0.25 -3.59 -4.44
C GLU A 385 1.51 -2.83 -4.92
N PRO A 386 1.59 -1.49 -4.74
CA PRO A 386 2.76 -0.75 -5.14
C PRO A 386 3.98 -1.27 -4.38
N ALA A 387 5.08 -1.40 -5.11
CA ALA A 387 6.39 -1.81 -4.60
C ALA A 387 6.48 -3.27 -4.07
N ARG A 388 5.51 -4.14 -4.41
CA ARG A 388 5.48 -5.56 -3.95
C ARG A 388 6.79 -6.32 -4.16
N ASN A 389 7.46 -6.11 -5.29
CA ASN A 389 8.69 -6.83 -5.66
C ASN A 389 9.98 -6.13 -5.20
N LEU A 390 9.86 -5.09 -4.36
CA LEU A 390 10.99 -4.27 -3.96
C LEU A 390 11.54 -4.67 -2.59
N HIS A 391 12.83 -4.44 -2.39
CA HIS A 391 13.46 -4.56 -1.08
C HIS A 391 12.81 -3.56 -0.09
N PRO A 392 12.68 -3.87 1.21
CA PRO A 392 12.08 -2.96 2.20
C PRO A 392 12.59 -1.51 2.14
N THR A 393 13.90 -1.31 1.95
CA THR A 393 14.50 0.03 1.78
C THR A 393 13.94 0.80 0.58
N GLN A 394 13.67 0.12 -0.53
CA GLN A 394 13.12 0.74 -1.74
C GLN A 394 11.61 0.97 -1.60
N GLN A 395 10.88 0.08 -0.93
CA GLN A 395 9.47 0.30 -0.58
C GLN A 395 9.30 1.60 0.24
N ARG A 396 10.21 1.87 1.19
CA ARG A 396 10.28 3.17 1.88
C ARG A 396 10.59 4.35 0.94
N GLY A 397 11.35 4.12 -0.12
CA GLY A 397 11.57 5.15 -1.14
C GLY A 397 10.29 5.55 -1.86
N ILE A 398 9.50 4.53 -2.24
CA ILE A 398 8.19 4.72 -2.84
C ILE A 398 7.24 5.42 -1.85
N SER A 399 7.30 5.10 -0.56
CA SER A 399 6.57 5.85 0.48
C SER A 399 6.74 7.36 0.37
N ASP A 400 7.99 7.81 0.39
CA ASP A 400 8.31 9.24 0.47
C ASP A 400 7.87 9.95 -0.81
N LEU A 401 7.95 9.25 -1.94
CA LEU A 401 7.44 9.71 -3.21
C LEU A 401 5.90 9.86 -3.18
N LEU A 402 5.18 8.86 -2.70
CA LEU A 402 3.72 8.92 -2.57
C LEU A 402 3.30 10.06 -1.62
N LYS A 403 4.01 10.24 -0.50
CA LYS A 403 3.79 11.37 0.42
C LYS A 403 4.05 12.72 -0.25
N GLY A 404 5.09 12.84 -1.07
CA GLY A 404 5.40 14.08 -1.80
C GLY A 404 4.35 14.46 -2.83
N LEU A 405 3.58 13.48 -3.33
CA LEU A 405 2.49 13.72 -4.27
C LEU A 405 1.14 13.90 -3.60
N ALA A 406 0.96 13.28 -2.44
CA ALA A 406 -0.16 13.54 -1.56
C ALA A 406 -0.21 15.04 -1.25
N GLY A 407 -1.32 15.68 -1.59
CA GLY A 407 -1.50 17.13 -1.47
C GLY A 407 -1.83 17.79 -2.80
N SER A 408 -1.08 17.52 -3.87
CA SER A 408 -1.50 17.90 -5.23
C SER A 408 -2.45 16.86 -5.84
N ASN A 409 -2.28 15.60 -5.43
CA ASN A 409 -3.13 14.47 -5.76
C ASN A 409 -3.73 13.86 -4.51
N GLN A 410 -4.74 13.02 -4.73
CA GLN A 410 -5.22 12.08 -3.73
C GLN A 410 -4.74 10.68 -4.12
N ILE A 411 -4.28 9.90 -3.15
CA ILE A 411 -3.68 8.58 -3.39
C ILE A 411 -4.36 7.55 -2.49
N LEU A 412 -4.92 6.52 -3.10
CA LEU A 412 -5.49 5.37 -2.43
C LEU A 412 -4.76 4.12 -2.92
N TYR A 413 -4.28 3.28 -2.02
CA TYR A 413 -3.51 2.10 -2.42
C TYR A 413 -3.79 0.87 -1.57
N ALA A 414 -3.67 -0.30 -2.18
CA ALA A 414 -3.80 -1.59 -1.52
C ALA A 414 -2.41 -2.17 -1.25
N THR A 415 -2.16 -2.71 -0.06
CA THR A 415 -0.88 -3.36 0.23
C THR A 415 -0.96 -4.46 1.28
N HIS A 416 -0.10 -5.46 1.15
CA HIS A 416 0.25 -6.42 2.20
C HIS A 416 1.53 -6.08 2.97
N SER A 417 2.27 -5.07 2.52
CA SER A 417 3.59 -4.81 3.06
C SER A 417 3.54 -3.97 4.33
N PRO A 418 4.15 -4.43 5.44
CA PRO A 418 4.32 -3.60 6.64
C PRO A 418 5.21 -2.37 6.39
N PHE A 419 6.04 -2.41 5.34
CA PHE A 419 6.90 -1.28 4.96
C PHE A 419 6.16 -0.25 4.10
N MET A 420 4.91 -0.52 3.73
CA MET A 420 4.05 0.39 2.99
C MET A 420 2.99 1.06 3.88
N ILE A 421 3.12 0.96 5.21
CA ILE A 421 2.24 1.59 6.21
C ILE A 421 2.94 2.81 6.78
N PHE A 422 2.36 3.99 6.61
CA PHE A 422 3.05 5.25 6.93
C PHE A 422 2.29 6.18 7.83
N ASP A 423 0.99 5.99 7.90
CA ASP A 423 0.09 6.80 8.69
C ASP A 423 -0.97 5.87 9.28
N TYR A 424 -1.00 5.83 10.61
CA TYR A 424 -1.92 4.99 11.38
C TYR A 424 -3.17 5.78 11.80
N THR A 425 -3.34 7.02 11.32
CA THR A 425 -4.54 7.80 11.61
C THR A 425 -5.79 7.18 10.97
N PRO A 426 -6.95 7.22 11.64
CA PRO A 426 -8.21 6.75 11.09
C PRO A 426 -8.52 7.41 9.73
N GLY A 427 -8.84 6.60 8.72
CA GLY A 427 -9.12 7.06 7.35
C GLY A 427 -7.89 7.11 6.43
N ASN A 428 -6.67 7.02 6.98
CA ASN A 428 -5.44 6.84 6.20
C ASN A 428 -4.94 5.38 6.24
N LEU A 429 -5.38 4.61 7.23
CA LEU A 429 -5.22 3.16 7.30
C LEU A 429 -6.60 2.51 7.44
N LEU A 430 -6.92 1.61 6.52
CA LEU A 430 -8.17 0.84 6.50
C LEU A 430 -7.83 -0.65 6.43
N VAL A 431 -8.44 -1.44 7.30
CA VAL A 431 -8.25 -2.90 7.28
C VAL A 431 -9.40 -3.58 6.54
N VAL A 432 -9.06 -4.47 5.61
CA VAL A 432 -9.99 -5.20 4.75
C VAL A 432 -9.88 -6.69 5.04
N GLU A 433 -10.97 -7.27 5.54
CA GLU A 433 -11.06 -8.68 5.90
C GLU A 433 -12.12 -9.41 5.08
N LEU A 434 -11.91 -10.70 4.87
CA LEU A 434 -12.91 -11.56 4.26
C LEU A 434 -13.63 -12.36 5.35
N ASP A 435 -14.94 -12.17 5.50
CA ASP A 435 -15.80 -13.12 6.22
C ASP A 435 -15.81 -14.43 5.44
N LYS A 436 -15.04 -15.42 5.91
CA LYS A 436 -14.90 -16.73 5.26
C LYS A 436 -16.22 -17.50 5.16
N ARG A 437 -17.20 -17.24 6.03
CA ARG A 437 -18.48 -17.96 6.00
C ARG A 437 -19.38 -17.47 4.88
N LYS A 438 -19.31 -16.17 4.60
CA LYS A 438 -20.14 -15.51 3.59
C LYS A 438 -19.36 -15.10 2.33
N HIS A 439 -18.04 -15.30 2.30
CA HIS A 439 -17.12 -14.80 1.27
C HIS A 439 -17.23 -13.28 1.03
N LEU A 440 -17.43 -12.50 2.12
CA LEU A 440 -17.67 -11.05 2.05
C LEU A 440 -16.52 -10.22 2.55
N SER A 441 -16.16 -9.19 1.78
CA SER A 441 -15.13 -8.24 2.22
C SER A 441 -15.73 -7.18 3.16
N HIS A 442 -15.29 -7.16 4.41
CA HIS A 442 -15.62 -6.15 5.43
C HIS A 442 -14.45 -5.18 5.63
N ILE A 443 -14.77 -3.91 5.86
CA ILE A 443 -13.77 -2.85 6.00
C ILE A 443 -13.90 -2.21 7.37
N TYR A 444 -12.81 -2.24 8.14
CA TYR A 444 -12.74 -1.74 9.51
C TYR A 444 -11.98 -0.41 9.56
N TYR A 445 -12.61 0.59 10.19
CA TYR A 445 -11.97 1.85 10.55
C TYR A 445 -11.16 1.74 11.83
N ASP A 446 -11.75 1.08 12.82
CA ASP A 446 -11.04 0.68 14.02
C ASP A 446 -10.34 -0.64 13.70
N TYR A 447 -9.15 -0.53 13.12
CA TYR A 447 -8.37 -1.68 12.73
C TYR A 447 -8.04 -2.59 13.93
N TRP A 448 -8.11 -2.12 15.18
CA TRP A 448 -7.94 -2.96 16.37
C TRP A 448 -9.02 -4.02 16.56
N SER A 449 -10.17 -3.87 15.88
CA SER A 449 -11.26 -4.85 15.90
C SER A 449 -11.07 -6.00 14.89
N ALA A 450 -10.04 -5.94 14.04
CA ALA A 450 -9.75 -6.93 13.03
C ALA A 450 -9.13 -8.21 13.63
N ASP A 451 -9.19 -9.33 12.90
CA ASP A 451 -8.56 -10.59 13.27
C ASP A 451 -7.05 -10.43 13.46
N ASP A 452 -6.48 -11.16 14.43
CA ASP A 452 -5.05 -11.15 14.74
C ASP A 452 -4.17 -11.32 13.49
N SER A 453 -4.56 -12.22 12.58
CA SER A 453 -3.80 -12.50 11.35
C SER A 453 -3.77 -11.33 10.37
N THR A 454 -4.76 -10.45 10.42
CA THR A 454 -4.84 -9.23 9.60
C THR A 454 -4.07 -8.08 10.24
N LEU A 455 -3.95 -8.07 11.56
CA LEU A 455 -3.18 -7.09 12.33
C LEU A 455 -1.66 -7.30 12.24
N VAL A 456 -1.17 -8.50 11.92
CA VAL A 456 0.28 -8.81 11.87
C VAL A 456 1.10 -7.79 11.06
N PRO A 457 0.74 -7.40 9.82
CA PRO A 457 1.49 -6.39 9.08
C PRO A 457 1.48 -5.01 9.77
N VAL A 458 0.36 -4.63 10.39
CA VAL A 458 0.23 -3.38 11.16
C VAL A 458 1.17 -3.42 12.37
N LEU A 459 1.23 -4.55 13.09
CA LEU A 459 2.14 -4.75 14.22
C LEU A 459 3.61 -4.68 13.80
N TYR A 460 3.99 -5.28 12.66
CA TYR A 460 5.36 -5.14 12.12
C TYR A 460 5.69 -3.68 11.76
N GLY A 461 4.73 -2.97 11.18
CA GLY A 461 4.87 -1.55 10.89
C GLY A 461 5.08 -0.70 12.16
N LEU A 462 4.30 -0.97 13.22
CA LEU A 462 4.40 -0.28 14.51
C LEU A 462 5.70 -0.62 15.26
N ALA A 463 6.13 -1.89 15.21
CA ALA A 463 7.36 -2.36 15.84
C ALA A 463 8.63 -1.91 15.08
N ARG A 464 8.48 -1.29 13.91
CA ARG A 464 9.60 -0.84 13.08
C ARG A 464 10.60 0.02 13.83
N GLY A 465 10.13 1.01 14.60
CA GLY A 465 11.01 1.90 15.36
C GLY A 465 11.85 1.14 16.40
N LEU A 466 11.27 0.12 17.03
CA LEU A 466 11.99 -0.75 17.95
C LEU A 466 13.10 -1.51 17.23
N VAL A 467 12.80 -2.11 16.07
CA VAL A 467 13.79 -2.88 15.28
C VAL A 467 14.90 -1.97 14.74
N GLU A 468 14.55 -0.79 14.23
CA GLU A 468 15.50 0.18 13.67
C GLU A 468 16.40 0.82 14.75
N SER A 469 15.96 0.88 16.00
CA SER A 469 16.79 1.36 17.11
C SER A 469 17.89 0.39 17.54
N ILE A 470 17.76 -0.92 17.27
CA ILE A 470 18.75 -1.90 17.71
C ILE A 470 20.11 -1.68 17.00
N PRO A 471 20.20 -1.51 15.67
CA PRO A 471 21.49 -1.26 15.01
C PRO A 471 22.03 0.16 15.22
N ASP A 472 21.25 1.10 15.78
CA ASP A 472 21.65 2.49 15.97
C ASP A 472 22.63 2.65 17.15
N ARG A 473 23.89 2.96 16.82
CA ARG A 473 24.97 3.11 17.79
C ARG A 473 24.89 4.42 18.58
N GLU A 474 24.22 5.46 18.08
CA GLU A 474 24.10 6.74 18.79
C GLU A 474 23.16 6.61 20.01
N ILE A 475 22.22 5.67 19.94
CA ILE A 475 21.27 5.35 21.01
C ILE A 475 21.84 4.28 21.97
N GLY A 476 22.62 3.32 21.46
CA GLY A 476 22.89 2.04 22.13
C GLY A 476 24.19 1.87 22.93
N VAL A 477 25.17 2.78 22.88
CA VAL A 477 26.52 2.48 23.46
C VAL A 477 26.59 2.69 24.99
N ASN A 478 25.62 3.39 25.59
CA ASN A 478 25.47 3.53 27.05
C ASN A 478 24.40 2.60 27.64
N SER A 479 23.93 1.59 26.88
CA SER A 479 22.84 0.71 27.29
C SER A 479 23.24 -0.21 28.45
N ARG A 480 22.28 -0.45 29.35
CA ARG A 480 22.35 -1.55 30.32
C ARG A 480 22.64 -2.89 29.61
N PRO A 481 23.09 -3.95 30.33
CA PRO A 481 23.32 -5.26 29.74
C PRO A 481 22.05 -5.84 29.12
N VAL A 482 22.12 -6.37 27.90
CA VAL A 482 21.00 -7.05 27.21
C VAL A 482 21.02 -8.54 27.60
N ILE A 483 19.87 -9.09 27.97
CA ILE A 483 19.71 -10.49 28.36
C ILE A 483 18.81 -11.17 27.34
N ILE A 484 19.38 -12.06 26.54
CA ILE A 484 18.63 -12.91 25.62
C ILE A 484 18.09 -14.12 26.40
N VAL A 485 16.80 -14.41 26.30
CA VAL A 485 16.16 -15.61 26.90
C VAL A 485 15.59 -16.52 25.80
N GLU A 486 15.40 -17.81 26.07
CA GLU A 486 15.01 -18.80 25.05
C GLU A 486 13.57 -18.62 24.56
N THR A 487 12.65 -18.21 25.44
CA THR A 487 11.22 -18.13 25.17
C THR A 487 10.57 -16.83 25.65
N MET A 488 9.38 -16.54 25.14
CA MET A 488 8.54 -15.45 25.66
C MET A 488 8.12 -15.70 27.11
N VAL A 489 7.90 -16.96 27.50
CA VAL A 489 7.51 -17.36 28.87
C VAL A 489 8.61 -16.99 29.88
N ASP A 490 9.88 -17.22 29.53
CA ASP A 490 11.01 -16.80 30.36
C ASP A 490 10.98 -15.29 30.66
N SER A 491 10.77 -14.49 29.61
CA SER A 491 10.70 -13.04 29.73
C SER A 491 9.51 -12.59 30.59
N ILE A 492 8.34 -13.22 30.41
CA ILE A 492 7.13 -12.89 31.18
C ILE A 492 7.34 -13.20 32.67
N TYR A 493 7.84 -14.40 33.01
CA TYR A 493 8.08 -14.76 34.41
C TYR A 493 9.14 -13.86 35.05
N LEU A 494 10.27 -13.61 34.38
CA LEU A 494 11.30 -12.72 34.92
C LEU A 494 10.75 -11.31 35.19
N ASN A 495 9.98 -10.75 34.26
CA ASN A 495 9.36 -9.43 34.46
C ASN A 495 8.28 -9.44 35.56
N ALA A 496 7.44 -10.48 35.62
CA ALA A 496 6.41 -10.61 36.63
C ALA A 496 7.02 -10.73 38.03
N PHE A 497 8.01 -11.62 38.21
CA PHE A 497 8.66 -11.82 39.50
C PHE A 497 9.57 -10.64 39.90
N ASP A 498 10.18 -9.92 38.97
CA ASP A 498 10.89 -8.66 39.27
C ASP A 498 9.93 -7.65 39.93
N LYS A 499 8.76 -7.46 39.32
CA LYS A 499 7.70 -6.59 39.85
C LYS A 499 7.10 -7.12 41.15
N PHE A 500 7.02 -8.43 41.33
CA PHE A 500 6.48 -9.06 42.54
C PHE A 500 7.41 -8.86 43.74
N LEU A 501 8.71 -9.05 43.53
CA LEU A 501 9.71 -9.00 44.60
C LEU A 501 10.05 -7.57 45.02
N LYS A 502 10.00 -6.60 44.08
CA LYS A 502 10.32 -5.18 44.30
C LYS A 502 11.63 -4.97 45.05
N ASP A 503 12.62 -5.83 44.84
CA ASP A 503 13.93 -5.72 45.51
C ASP A 503 14.79 -4.68 44.75
N PRO A 504 15.06 -3.50 45.34
CA PRO A 504 15.79 -2.43 44.65
C PRO A 504 17.25 -2.82 44.33
N ASN A 505 17.79 -3.84 44.99
CA ASN A 505 19.16 -4.32 44.75
C ASN A 505 19.24 -5.38 43.65
N LEU A 506 18.09 -5.92 43.23
CA LEU A 506 17.98 -6.98 42.23
C LEU A 506 17.14 -6.57 41.01
N SER A 507 16.56 -5.37 41.01
CA SER A 507 15.59 -4.98 40.00
C SER A 507 16.17 -5.01 38.59
N MET A 508 15.59 -5.89 37.78
CA MET A 508 15.81 -6.03 36.35
C MET A 508 14.87 -5.08 35.62
N ASN A 509 15.00 -3.77 35.88
CA ASN A 509 14.16 -2.71 35.30
C ASN A 509 13.79 -3.03 33.82
N PRO A 510 12.49 -3.04 33.44
CA PRO A 510 11.92 -3.95 32.43
C PRO A 510 12.26 -3.69 30.94
N LEU A 511 13.46 -3.22 30.59
CA LEU A 511 13.80 -2.87 29.20
C LEU A 511 14.96 -3.65 28.56
N ASN A 512 15.51 -4.67 29.21
CA ASN A 512 16.68 -5.36 28.67
C ASN A 512 16.58 -6.88 28.60
N ILE A 513 15.39 -7.46 28.74
CA ILE A 513 15.16 -8.88 28.46
C ILE A 513 14.59 -8.99 27.05
N VAL A 514 15.30 -9.69 26.17
CA VAL A 514 14.90 -9.90 24.78
C VAL A 514 14.57 -11.39 24.61
N PRO A 515 13.28 -11.75 24.51
CA PRO A 515 12.89 -13.12 24.24
C PRO A 515 13.25 -13.51 22.81
N ALA A 516 13.94 -14.62 22.66
CA ALA A 516 14.07 -15.26 21.35
C ALA A 516 12.70 -15.82 20.93
N TYR A 517 12.41 -15.76 19.64
CA TYR A 517 11.18 -16.35 19.09
C TYR A 517 11.14 -17.87 19.27
N ASN A 518 12.32 -18.52 19.20
CA ASN A 518 12.52 -19.93 19.48
C ASN A 518 14.00 -20.18 19.82
N LYS A 519 14.30 -21.39 20.30
CA LYS A 519 15.67 -21.82 20.66
C LYS A 519 16.70 -21.63 19.54
N ASN A 520 16.32 -21.86 18.29
CA ASN A 520 17.21 -21.68 17.14
C ASN A 520 17.53 -20.21 16.86
N SER A 521 16.72 -19.28 17.36
CA SER A 521 16.92 -17.83 17.23
C SER A 521 17.85 -17.25 18.29
N VAL A 522 18.12 -17.98 19.38
CA VAL A 522 18.97 -17.51 20.49
C VAL A 522 20.39 -17.19 20.01
N LEU A 523 21.03 -18.12 19.29
CA LEU A 523 22.39 -17.93 18.79
C LEU A 523 22.52 -16.70 17.85
N PRO A 524 21.78 -16.60 16.73
CA PRO A 524 21.93 -15.49 15.81
C PRO A 524 21.57 -14.14 16.46
N LEU A 525 20.54 -14.11 17.32
CA LEU A 525 20.15 -12.88 18.02
C LEU A 525 21.24 -12.43 18.99
N SER A 526 21.80 -13.36 19.77
CA SER A 526 22.90 -13.06 20.70
C SER A 526 24.12 -12.51 19.95
N ILE A 527 24.55 -13.16 18.87
CA ILE A 527 25.67 -12.70 18.04
C ILE A 527 25.38 -11.31 17.46
N PHE A 528 24.16 -11.07 16.99
CA PHE A 528 23.75 -9.77 16.45
C PHE A 528 23.92 -8.65 17.48
N TYR A 529 23.31 -8.77 18.66
CA TYR A 529 23.44 -7.76 19.72
C TYR A 529 24.91 -7.55 20.11
N LYS A 530 25.66 -8.62 20.32
CA LYS A 530 27.08 -8.53 20.66
C LYS A 530 27.90 -7.78 19.59
N ASN A 531 27.72 -8.10 18.31
CA ASN A 531 28.46 -7.48 17.21
C ASN A 531 28.08 -6.00 16.99
N HIS A 532 26.89 -5.59 17.44
CA HIS A 532 26.44 -4.19 17.42
C HIS A 532 26.89 -3.41 18.67
N GLY A 533 27.69 -4.01 19.55
CA GLY A 533 28.32 -3.34 20.69
C GLY A 533 27.56 -3.46 22.01
N TYR A 534 26.44 -4.20 22.05
CA TYR A 534 25.69 -4.40 23.28
C TYR A 534 26.42 -5.35 24.24
N ASN A 535 26.44 -4.99 25.53
CA ASN A 535 26.89 -5.88 26.60
C ASN A 535 25.86 -7.02 26.78
N THR A 536 26.05 -8.10 26.03
CA THR A 536 25.05 -9.15 25.84
C THR A 536 25.33 -10.36 26.75
N PHE A 537 24.27 -10.84 27.40
CA PHE A 537 24.20 -12.06 28.18
C PHE A 537 23.11 -12.98 27.62
N VAL A 538 23.28 -14.28 27.78
CA VAL A 538 22.33 -15.28 27.31
C VAL A 538 21.95 -16.17 28.48
N LEU A 539 20.66 -16.26 28.75
CA LEU A 539 20.08 -17.10 29.79
C LEU A 539 19.45 -18.32 29.13
N LEU A 540 19.91 -19.50 29.53
CA LEU A 540 19.62 -20.78 28.90
C LEU A 540 19.02 -21.78 29.89
N GLU A 541 18.10 -22.58 29.37
CA GLU A 541 17.59 -23.79 29.99
C GLU A 541 18.68 -24.88 30.08
N ASN A 542 18.47 -25.91 30.91
CA ASN A 542 19.42 -27.04 31.02
C ASN A 542 19.14 -28.22 30.07
N THR A 543 18.63 -27.92 28.88
CA THR A 543 18.38 -28.94 27.84
C THR A 543 19.65 -29.30 27.06
N GLU A 544 19.65 -30.44 26.36
CA GLU A 544 20.75 -30.82 25.47
C GLU A 544 20.96 -29.79 24.35
N LEU A 545 19.86 -29.29 23.77
CA LEU A 545 19.88 -28.26 22.74
C LEU A 545 20.51 -26.96 23.25
N SER A 546 20.16 -26.53 24.47
CA SER A 546 20.74 -25.33 25.10
C SER A 546 22.25 -25.48 25.34
N ARG A 547 22.73 -26.68 25.67
CA ARG A 547 24.18 -26.94 25.77
C ARG A 547 24.88 -26.85 24.42
N GLN A 548 24.25 -27.33 23.35
CA GLN A 548 24.79 -27.16 21.99
C GLN A 548 24.87 -25.67 21.60
N ILE A 549 23.82 -24.90 21.88
CA ILE A 549 23.79 -23.44 21.67
C ILE A 549 24.92 -22.76 22.45
N SER A 550 25.15 -23.14 23.72
CA SER A 550 26.25 -22.61 24.53
C SER A 550 27.62 -22.85 23.89
N THR A 551 27.90 -24.07 23.40
CA THR A 551 29.16 -24.37 22.72
C THR A 551 29.34 -23.48 21.48
N GLN A 552 28.27 -23.25 20.71
CA GLN A 552 28.30 -22.36 19.55
C GLN A 552 28.50 -20.89 19.94
N LEU A 553 27.88 -20.43 21.03
CA LEU A 553 28.09 -19.08 21.57
C LEU A 553 29.56 -18.87 21.97
N GLN A 554 30.17 -19.84 22.68
CA GLN A 554 31.58 -19.79 23.06
C GLN A 554 32.49 -19.75 21.83
N ALA A 555 32.22 -20.56 20.81
CA ALA A 555 32.95 -20.52 19.54
C ALA A 555 32.84 -19.16 18.83
N ASN A 556 31.75 -18.42 19.05
CA ASN A 556 31.53 -17.05 18.56
C ASN A 556 32.00 -15.97 19.57
N GLY A 557 32.89 -16.34 20.49
CA GLY A 557 33.61 -15.46 21.40
C GLY A 557 32.80 -14.95 22.60
N PHE A 558 31.66 -15.57 22.93
CA PHE A 558 31.01 -15.30 24.22
C PHE A 558 31.84 -15.91 25.36
N LYS A 559 32.08 -15.14 26.41
CA LYS A 559 32.75 -15.65 27.62
C LYS A 559 31.79 -16.54 28.40
N SER A 560 32.30 -17.51 29.16
CA SER A 560 31.48 -18.35 30.04
C SER A 560 30.67 -17.56 31.07
N VAL A 561 31.14 -16.37 31.47
CA VAL A 561 30.40 -15.47 32.36
C VAL A 561 29.16 -14.84 31.69
N GLN A 562 29.14 -14.75 30.35
CA GLN A 562 28.03 -14.20 29.58
C GLN A 562 26.95 -15.23 29.26
N ILE A 563 27.21 -16.51 29.52
CA ILE A 563 26.28 -17.62 29.26
C ILE A 563 25.84 -18.16 30.62
N ILE A 564 24.57 -18.00 30.95
CA ILE A 564 24.01 -18.31 32.26
C ILE A 564 23.01 -19.45 32.07
N PHE A 565 23.23 -20.57 32.75
CA PHE A 565 22.26 -21.65 32.79
C PHE A 565 21.34 -21.50 33.99
N PHE A 566 20.10 -21.93 33.86
CA PHE A 566 19.16 -22.00 34.97
C PHE A 566 19.66 -22.95 36.07
N GLU A 567 19.98 -22.41 37.25
CA GLU A 567 20.42 -23.19 38.41
C GLU A 567 19.91 -22.60 39.73
N PHE A 568 19.78 -23.47 40.73
CA PHE A 568 19.46 -23.08 42.10
C PHE A 568 20.39 -23.83 43.07
N GLY A 569 21.20 -23.09 43.83
CA GLY A 569 22.16 -23.68 44.78
C GLY A 569 23.18 -24.63 44.12
N GLY A 570 23.56 -24.35 42.87
CA GLY A 570 24.43 -25.20 42.04
C GLY A 570 23.73 -26.43 41.44
N GLN A 571 22.43 -26.60 41.65
CA GLN A 571 21.63 -27.65 41.02
C GLN A 571 20.99 -27.14 39.73
N PRO A 572 21.14 -27.84 38.59
CA PRO A 572 20.56 -27.40 37.32
C PRO A 572 19.03 -27.49 37.34
N LYS A 573 18.37 -26.46 36.81
CA LYS A 573 16.92 -26.37 36.59
C LYS A 573 16.66 -26.46 35.09
N GLN A 574 15.70 -27.29 34.67
CA GLN A 574 15.48 -27.54 33.24
C GLN A 574 14.80 -26.34 32.59
N ALA A 575 13.77 -25.79 33.21
CA ALA A 575 12.98 -24.65 32.73
C ALA A 575 12.78 -23.60 33.83
N ILE A 576 12.28 -22.41 33.47
CA ILE A 576 12.03 -21.32 34.43
C ILE A 576 10.93 -21.69 35.43
N GLU A 577 9.98 -22.53 35.04
CA GLU A 577 8.91 -23.04 35.89
C GLU A 577 9.45 -23.90 37.03
N ASP A 578 10.63 -24.51 36.87
CA ASP A 578 11.26 -25.30 37.93
C ASP A 578 11.79 -24.44 39.11
N PHE A 579 11.75 -23.09 38.99
CA PHE A 579 11.98 -22.16 40.11
C PHE A 579 10.71 -21.90 40.94
N ILE A 580 9.54 -22.29 40.43
CA ILE A 580 8.28 -22.24 41.15
C ILE A 580 8.14 -23.55 41.94
N VAL A 581 7.83 -23.44 43.23
CA VAL A 581 7.57 -24.61 44.07
C VAL A 581 6.38 -25.40 43.49
N VAL A 582 6.47 -26.73 43.50
CA VAL A 582 5.51 -27.63 42.82
C VAL A 582 4.08 -27.33 43.27
N GLU A 583 3.86 -27.15 44.56
CA GLU A 583 2.54 -26.85 45.13
C GLU A 583 1.99 -25.51 44.62
N ASP A 584 2.83 -24.47 44.56
CA ASP A 584 2.46 -23.14 44.06
C ASP A 584 2.10 -23.18 42.57
N TYR A 585 2.86 -23.94 41.78
CA TYR A 585 2.61 -24.11 40.34
C TYR A 585 1.34 -24.92 40.09
N LEU A 586 1.15 -26.02 40.84
CA LEU A 586 -0.04 -26.86 40.74
C LEU A 586 -1.31 -26.13 41.17
N TYR A 587 -1.23 -25.18 42.12
CA TYR A 587 -2.35 -24.30 42.41
C TYR A 587 -2.82 -23.60 41.14
N ALA A 588 -1.90 -22.95 40.41
CA ALA A 588 -2.23 -22.27 39.16
C ALA A 588 -2.75 -23.24 38.08
N VAL A 589 -2.12 -24.42 37.92
CA VAL A 589 -2.59 -25.45 36.99
C VAL A 589 -4.03 -25.87 37.28
N ASN A 590 -4.34 -26.16 38.54
CA ASN A 590 -5.67 -26.60 38.96
C ASN A 590 -6.73 -25.50 38.78
N GLN A 591 -6.37 -24.23 38.94
CA GLN A 591 -7.27 -23.11 38.67
C GLN A 591 -7.49 -22.91 37.16
N THR A 592 -6.43 -22.91 36.36
CA THR A 592 -6.52 -22.70 34.91
C THR A 592 -7.31 -23.84 34.23
N TYR A 593 -7.14 -25.07 34.69
CA TYR A 593 -7.79 -26.26 34.10
C TYR A 593 -8.99 -26.78 34.91
N GLU A 594 -9.53 -26.02 35.87
CA GLU A 594 -10.57 -26.48 36.81
C GLU A 594 -11.77 -27.17 36.11
N ILE A 595 -12.30 -26.54 35.06
CA ILE A 595 -13.45 -27.06 34.31
C ILE A 595 -13.09 -28.36 33.57
N LYS A 596 -11.90 -28.41 32.95
CA LYS A 596 -11.42 -29.58 32.19
C LYS A 596 -11.18 -30.77 33.13
N LEU A 597 -10.52 -30.53 34.27
CA LEU A 597 -10.23 -31.56 35.27
C LEU A 597 -11.51 -32.10 35.92
N ARG A 598 -12.47 -31.24 36.28
CA ARG A 598 -13.73 -31.67 36.91
C ARG A 598 -14.68 -32.42 35.98
N LYS A 599 -14.74 -32.06 34.69
CA LYS A 599 -15.61 -32.74 33.71
C LYS A 599 -15.23 -34.21 33.50
N GLU A 600 -13.95 -34.53 33.61
CA GLU A 600 -13.41 -35.88 33.41
C GLU A 600 -13.36 -36.71 34.70
N GLY A 601 -13.94 -36.20 35.80
CA GLY A 601 -13.97 -36.90 37.10
C GLY A 601 -12.64 -36.86 37.87
N TYR A 602 -11.70 -36.00 37.48
CA TYR A 602 -10.42 -35.85 38.16
C TYR A 602 -10.52 -34.89 39.35
N HIS A 603 -9.80 -35.25 40.42
CA HIS A 603 -9.50 -34.34 41.53
C HIS A 603 -8.34 -33.40 41.15
N ASN A 604 -8.12 -32.36 41.94
CA ASN A 604 -6.97 -31.47 41.76
C ASN A 604 -5.66 -32.28 41.75
N LEU A 605 -4.79 -31.98 40.79
CA LEU A 605 -3.45 -32.56 40.71
C LEU A 605 -2.64 -32.20 41.96
N THR A 606 -1.93 -33.18 42.49
CA THR A 606 -1.12 -33.09 43.71
C THR A 606 0.37 -33.22 43.41
N SER A 607 1.21 -32.86 44.40
CA SER A 607 2.66 -33.07 44.32
C SER A 607 3.05 -34.53 44.12
N ASP A 608 2.24 -35.46 44.64
CA ASP A 608 2.44 -36.90 44.53
C ASP A 608 2.20 -37.37 43.08
N ASP A 609 1.19 -36.82 42.40
CA ASP A 609 0.91 -37.12 40.99
C ASP A 609 2.08 -36.70 40.09
N ILE A 610 2.70 -35.55 40.37
CA ILE A 610 3.89 -35.07 39.67
C ILE A 610 5.10 -35.95 39.98
N SER A 611 5.32 -36.26 41.26
CA SER A 611 6.47 -37.06 41.69
C SER A 611 6.42 -38.49 41.14
N ALA A 612 5.22 -39.06 40.98
CA ALA A 612 5.01 -40.39 40.41
C ALA A 612 5.51 -40.53 38.96
N LYS A 613 5.60 -39.44 38.19
CA LYS A 613 6.09 -39.45 36.80
C LYS A 613 7.61 -39.53 36.71
N GLY A 614 8.33 -39.13 37.76
CA GLY A 614 9.79 -39.30 37.86
C GLY A 614 10.61 -38.55 36.81
N LYS A 615 10.05 -37.53 36.14
CA LYS A 615 10.80 -36.67 35.20
C LYS A 615 11.55 -35.56 35.96
N LYS A 616 12.52 -34.96 35.29
CA LYS A 616 13.43 -33.95 35.87
C LYS A 616 12.82 -32.55 36.00
N SER A 617 11.78 -32.24 35.24
CA SER A 617 11.12 -30.93 35.21
C SER A 617 9.65 -31.05 35.56
N ILE A 618 9.08 -30.01 36.17
CA ILE A 618 7.64 -29.91 36.39
C ILE A 618 6.86 -29.97 35.07
N LEU A 619 7.39 -29.34 34.01
CA LEU A 619 6.77 -29.34 32.69
C LEU A 619 6.77 -30.73 32.05
N ASP A 620 7.87 -31.47 32.16
CA ASP A 620 7.95 -32.84 31.62
C ASP A 620 6.96 -33.78 32.33
N ASN A 621 6.82 -33.64 33.65
CA ASN A 621 5.87 -34.42 34.43
C ASN A 621 4.42 -34.10 34.02
N LEU A 622 4.07 -32.81 33.89
CA LEU A 622 2.74 -32.37 33.45
C LEU A 622 2.44 -32.78 32.01
N ASN A 623 3.40 -32.65 31.10
CA ASN A 623 3.24 -33.10 29.72
C ASN A 623 2.98 -34.61 29.62
N GLU A 624 3.65 -35.43 30.45
CA GLU A 624 3.38 -36.87 30.50
C GLU A 624 1.97 -37.16 31.02
N ILE A 625 1.53 -36.46 32.09
CA ILE A 625 0.14 -36.56 32.58
C ILE A 625 -0.86 -36.21 31.47
N TRP A 626 -0.67 -35.09 30.77
CA TRP A 626 -1.57 -34.71 29.68
C TRP A 626 -1.56 -35.72 28.53
N LYS A 627 -0.37 -36.21 28.16
CA LYS A 627 -0.21 -37.21 27.09
C LYS A 627 -0.93 -38.51 27.41
N GLU A 628 -0.80 -39.01 28.65
CA GLU A 628 -1.51 -40.22 29.09
C GLU A 628 -3.03 -40.05 29.02
N ASN A 629 -3.54 -38.83 29.25
CA ASN A 629 -4.97 -38.52 29.25
C ASN A 629 -5.52 -38.01 27.90
N GLN A 630 -4.71 -38.00 26.82
CA GLN A 630 -5.18 -37.59 25.48
C GLN A 630 -6.36 -38.43 24.97
N HIS A 631 -6.42 -39.71 25.34
CA HIS A 631 -7.52 -40.60 24.97
C HIS A 631 -8.87 -40.19 25.58
N LEU A 632 -8.85 -39.36 26.63
CA LEU A 632 -10.01 -38.74 27.28
C LEU A 632 -10.33 -37.35 26.69
N GLY A 633 -9.72 -36.99 25.56
CA GLY A 633 -9.97 -35.71 24.89
C GLY A 633 -9.19 -34.54 25.49
N TRP A 634 -8.18 -34.79 26.33
CA TRP A 634 -7.29 -33.72 26.78
C TRP A 634 -6.46 -33.21 25.59
N GLU A 635 -6.44 -31.90 25.42
CA GLU A 635 -5.57 -31.21 24.46
C GLU A 635 -4.11 -31.27 24.91
N LYS A 636 -3.21 -30.53 24.26
CA LYS A 636 -1.84 -30.40 24.78
C LYS A 636 -1.85 -29.54 26.05
N PHE A 637 -0.91 -29.82 26.95
CA PHE A 637 -0.64 -28.92 28.07
C PHE A 637 -0.04 -27.63 27.52
N GLU A 638 -0.52 -26.47 28.00
CA GLU A 638 -0.10 -25.15 27.53
C GLU A 638 0.50 -24.36 28.72
N PRO A 639 1.82 -24.44 28.92
CA PRO A 639 2.52 -23.71 29.98
C PRO A 639 2.28 -22.20 29.93
N GLU A 640 2.05 -21.65 28.73
CA GLU A 640 1.78 -20.24 28.50
C GLU A 640 0.53 -19.75 29.25
N GLU A 641 -0.52 -20.57 29.34
CA GLU A 641 -1.75 -20.22 30.08
C GLU A 641 -1.48 -20.14 31.59
N ILE A 642 -0.62 -21.02 32.11
CA ILE A 642 -0.20 -20.98 33.52
C ILE A 642 0.65 -19.74 33.79
N CYS A 643 1.58 -19.43 32.89
CA CYS A 643 2.39 -18.22 32.96
C CYS A 643 1.52 -16.95 33.00
N ARG A 644 0.50 -16.87 32.13
CA ARG A 644 -0.47 -15.75 32.12
C ARG A 644 -1.23 -15.67 33.43
N TYR A 645 -1.76 -16.78 33.94
CA TYR A 645 -2.49 -16.82 35.21
C TYR A 645 -1.65 -16.29 36.37
N ILE A 646 -0.44 -16.84 36.55
CA ILE A 646 0.47 -16.43 37.64
C ILE A 646 0.84 -14.95 37.49
N SER A 647 1.23 -14.53 36.30
CA SER A 647 1.65 -13.15 36.03
C SER A 647 0.51 -12.15 36.24
N GLN A 648 -0.72 -12.51 35.86
CA GLN A 648 -1.91 -11.72 36.10
C GLN A 648 -2.19 -11.57 37.60
N LYS A 649 -2.15 -12.67 38.37
CA LYS A 649 -2.35 -12.63 39.82
C LYS A 649 -1.28 -11.80 40.53
N ILE A 650 -0.02 -11.89 40.10
CA ILE A 650 1.05 -11.02 40.57
C ILE A 650 0.73 -9.55 40.27
N ALA A 651 0.31 -9.22 39.05
CA ALA A 651 0.01 -7.86 38.64
C ALA A 651 -1.16 -7.23 39.41
N LEU A 652 -2.16 -8.03 39.78
CA LEU A 652 -3.32 -7.64 40.57
C LEU A 652 -3.06 -7.61 42.09
N GLY A 653 -1.92 -8.16 42.55
CA GLY A 653 -1.64 -8.30 43.98
C GLY A 653 -2.43 -9.43 44.66
N GLU A 654 -2.89 -10.42 43.89
CA GLU A 654 -3.69 -11.57 44.33
C GLU A 654 -2.90 -12.90 44.29
N ALA A 655 -1.57 -12.82 44.38
CA ALA A 655 -0.67 -13.97 44.28
C ALA A 655 -0.32 -14.59 45.64
N ASP A 656 -1.25 -14.62 46.60
CA ASP A 656 -1.03 -15.13 47.96
C ASP A 656 -0.70 -16.63 47.99
N PHE A 657 -1.06 -17.37 46.93
CA PHE A 657 -0.71 -18.78 46.75
C PHE A 657 0.78 -18.98 46.42
N ILE A 658 1.52 -17.94 46.07
CA ILE A 658 2.96 -18.01 45.80
C ILE A 658 3.72 -17.90 47.13
N SER A 659 4.33 -19.01 47.53
CA SER A 659 5.10 -19.12 48.77
C SER A 659 6.37 -18.25 48.76
N ASP A 660 6.87 -17.92 49.96
CA ASP A 660 8.16 -17.23 50.10
C ASP A 660 9.33 -18.06 49.57
N LYS A 661 9.20 -19.39 49.55
CA LYS A 661 10.20 -20.30 48.96
C LYS A 661 10.29 -20.12 47.44
N THR A 662 9.18 -19.90 46.73
CA THR A 662 9.20 -19.53 45.31
C THR A 662 9.84 -18.15 45.12
N LYS A 663 9.46 -17.16 45.95
CA LYS A 663 10.05 -15.81 45.90
C LYS A 663 11.58 -15.85 46.07
N ASP A 664 12.08 -16.63 47.01
CA ASP A 664 13.51 -16.78 47.27
C ASP A 664 14.26 -17.47 46.12
N GLN A 665 13.63 -18.44 45.45
CA GLN A 665 14.19 -19.05 44.24
C GLN A 665 14.36 -18.02 43.12
N PHE A 666 13.36 -17.16 42.89
CA PHE A 666 13.47 -16.07 41.91
C PHE A 666 14.46 -14.97 42.33
N ARG A 667 14.57 -14.64 43.63
CA ARG A 667 15.65 -13.74 44.09
C ARG A 667 17.04 -14.28 43.73
N MET A 668 17.22 -15.60 43.79
CA MET A 668 18.50 -16.23 43.50
C MET A 668 18.86 -16.15 42.01
N ILE A 669 17.91 -16.35 41.09
CA ILE A 669 18.20 -16.20 39.66
C ILE A 669 18.57 -14.75 39.32
N PHE A 670 17.89 -13.75 39.90
CA PHE A 670 18.26 -12.35 39.72
C PHE A 670 19.64 -12.04 40.27
N ARG A 671 19.99 -12.58 41.45
CA ARG A 671 21.34 -12.46 42.03
C ARG A 671 22.41 -13.07 41.13
N LEU A 672 22.16 -14.27 40.61
CA LEU A 672 23.08 -14.95 39.70
C LEU A 672 23.34 -14.10 38.46
N ILE A 673 22.28 -13.55 37.84
CA ILE A 673 22.44 -12.70 36.66
C ILE A 673 23.22 -11.42 37.00
N ALA A 674 22.88 -10.75 38.11
CA ALA A 674 23.60 -9.55 38.56
C ALA A 674 25.08 -9.82 38.86
N GLU A 675 25.40 -10.96 39.47
CA GLU A 675 26.77 -11.37 39.77
C GLU A 675 27.58 -11.57 38.48
N ARG A 676 27.01 -12.29 37.50
CA ARG A 676 27.64 -12.53 36.18
C ARG A 676 27.88 -11.22 35.43
N ILE A 677 26.94 -10.28 35.49
CA ILE A 677 27.11 -8.94 34.92
C ILE A 677 28.32 -8.22 35.54
N ARG A 678 28.43 -8.19 36.88
CA ARG A 678 29.54 -7.56 37.59
C ARG A 678 30.89 -8.23 37.28
N GLN A 679 30.91 -9.56 37.26
CA GLN A 679 32.11 -10.32 36.90
C GLN A 679 32.60 -9.96 35.49
N ASN A 680 31.70 -9.85 34.50
CA ASN A 680 32.09 -9.43 33.14
C ASN A 680 32.63 -7.99 33.10
N GLN A 681 32.03 -7.06 33.85
CA GLN A 681 32.50 -5.66 33.94
C GLN A 681 33.92 -5.58 34.49
N ASN A 682 34.24 -6.35 35.52
CA ASN A 682 35.58 -6.42 36.09
C ASN A 682 36.60 -6.96 35.07
N ILE A 683 36.26 -8.06 34.38
CA ILE A 683 37.13 -8.64 33.33
C ILE A 683 37.40 -7.63 32.22
N VAL A 684 36.37 -6.92 31.74
CA VAL A 684 36.54 -5.90 30.68
C VAL A 684 37.47 -4.77 31.16
N SER A 685 37.25 -4.27 32.38
CA SER A 685 38.06 -3.18 32.95
C SER A 685 39.54 -3.56 33.09
N GLU A 686 39.84 -4.76 33.58
CA GLU A 686 41.22 -5.28 33.68
C GLU A 686 41.89 -5.44 32.31
N THR A 687 41.13 -5.87 31.30
CA THR A 687 41.65 -6.04 29.93
C THR A 687 41.98 -4.68 29.30
N THR A 688 41.15 -3.65 29.51
CA THR A 688 41.38 -2.30 29.00
C THR A 688 42.56 -1.60 29.68
N LEU A 689 42.73 -1.80 30.99
CA LEU A 689 43.90 -1.32 31.74
C LEU A 689 45.21 -1.95 31.27
N ASN A 690 45.18 -3.23 30.86
CA ASN A 690 46.35 -3.93 30.34
C ASN A 690 46.67 -3.61 28.88
N SER A 691 45.73 -3.10 28.08
CA SER A 691 45.98 -2.65 26.70
C SER A 691 46.48 -1.20 26.60
N LEU A 692 46.39 -0.43 27.68
CA LEU A 692 46.86 0.96 27.80
C LEU A 692 48.25 1.07 28.44
N LYS A 693 48.78 -0.03 28.96
CA LYS A 693 50.17 -0.20 29.39
C LYS A 693 50.95 -0.91 28.28
#